data_AF-A0A9P1DIE3-F1
#
_entry.id   AF-A0A9P1DIE3-F1
#
_cell.length_a   1.000
_cell.length_b   1.000
_cell.length_c   1.000
_cell.angle_alpha   90.00
_cell.angle_beta   90.00
_cell.angle_gamma   90.00
#
_symmetry.space_group_name_H-M   'P 1'
#
loop_
_entity.id
_entity.type
_entity.pdbx_description
1 polymer ?
#
loop_
_entity_poly.entity_id
_entity_poly.type
_entity_poly.pdbx_seq_one_letter_code
_entity_poly.pdbx_strand_id
1 'polypeptide(L)'
;MLLGSPRLQGTRRVEVPENMLKFGAWPFEGEHLHVLNFSRIRPTTLGRDIVLRLEACGCDVSVFVDEQQRYLKKIGNCKMSMEDAVDCLRFAQQAADENDHSSTQTGGMRFIGTFLRMLQSGFSPQQHPLLEVILRQKEKALERAKAQVHVRGCWSARGHPEPHGEDASLELKGNEVFLMVPSDGEESGWKAVTGKVIVNYLSDRDPFALRLAIAKDSPALRAKCAPGVLYFSMVGEPLQTNLSWDFDGDYFQIVTHEKLVDSFKGDTSPLPLPDFETAVQPAVQINTLVDVHAHFLSEYQEKDQIGLFHWKWQKLAGAGPTAASSTIARKAAAVYCKSLDVEKGKPCPKRSEWDGSQTWDFMNRGDAKTCSPTATGQCFRQAAAAHKEFVAAAKPASRGLDADLEKAWAELSEKFGSDKCGELTEIASDARGKLIACIKEQCQKAEGRARSKNPFATSNDDIVAEQWLTDLRAATLQRATEKGVSLHEVALAGWHLKYVSQEVHLREKDPDPSFPWTLFGRELLEHKEQQQPCLSRELRGSHRLLRKLQRSAVQAAEDATKEGKLQEDQEAIAAMKCRMKCPHCSNALEKLLAKLHLDGMPPDIVEATRAISGAGGKEQVDCQKLRFAKGCIPDLIENGPQSGTKLTDLVERLVKGEELVENLVLTAVRFHGQLYVVEGNRRLWCLQEAQRRLQKTITVSVTVPDLYLGFIRRQDHREPALSYFLERFDSSCEGQNVKVVPAEFPKARPTSDPASTSQCAPADPLSMTTPRCPKCSGDMVKRINRQNQSEFWGCANFKAGCRGAINIPSSISAQDQPLFPAAVVTRPAPTVCEEQQVGTEPPTCPRLHCGQRMVCRTNSTSGQPFWGCSRYPTCKGTKNIGA
;
A
#
# COMPACT_ATOMS: atom_id res chain seq x y z
N MET A 1 -5.36 29.03 0.08
CA MET A 1 -3.92 28.96 -0.29
C MET A 1 -3.48 30.09 -1.22
N LEU A 2 -4.01 30.25 -2.44
CA LEU A 2 -3.60 31.37 -3.33
C LEU A 2 -3.91 32.76 -2.76
N LEU A 3 -5.07 32.93 -2.13
CA LEU A 3 -5.45 34.16 -1.41
C LEU A 3 -4.64 34.40 -0.14
N GLY A 4 -3.79 33.47 0.31
CA GLY A 4 -2.90 33.62 1.46
C GLY A 4 -1.44 33.81 1.07
N SER A 5 -1.11 33.82 -0.23
CA SER A 5 0.24 34.12 -0.70
C SER A 5 0.48 35.64 -0.56
N PRO A 6 1.47 36.09 0.22
CA PRO A 6 1.75 37.51 0.41
C PRO A 6 2.00 38.24 -0.91
N ARG A 7 2.59 37.55 -1.90
CA ARG A 7 2.84 38.11 -3.24
C ARG A 7 1.55 38.40 -4.01
N LEU A 8 0.60 37.45 -4.07
CA LEU A 8 -0.66 37.66 -4.78
C LEU A 8 -1.57 38.66 -4.06
N GLN A 9 -1.53 38.68 -2.72
CA GLN A 9 -2.22 39.69 -1.93
C GLN A 9 -1.65 41.10 -2.18
N GLY A 10 -0.33 41.22 -2.36
CA GLY A 10 0.36 42.49 -2.57
C GLY A 10 0.24 43.05 -3.99
N THR A 11 0.30 42.21 -5.03
CA THR A 11 0.35 42.70 -6.42
C THR A 11 -0.97 42.58 -7.18
N ARG A 12 -1.84 41.62 -6.82
CA ARG A 12 -3.05 41.23 -7.59
C ARG A 12 -2.81 41.05 -9.10
N ARG A 13 -1.57 40.80 -9.51
CA ARG A 13 -1.16 40.69 -10.92
C ARG A 13 -0.74 39.27 -11.23
N VAL A 14 -1.23 38.76 -12.36
CA VAL A 14 -0.78 37.50 -12.98
C VAL A 14 -0.14 37.87 -14.30
N GLU A 15 1.08 37.40 -14.53
CA GLU A 15 1.76 37.56 -15.81
C GLU A 15 1.68 36.24 -16.57
N VAL A 16 1.27 36.32 -17.84
CA VAL A 16 1.13 35.16 -18.72
C VAL A 16 2.13 35.33 -19.87
N PRO A 17 3.22 34.55 -19.88
CA PRO A 17 4.17 34.53 -20.99
C PRO A 17 3.50 34.14 -22.31
N GLU A 18 4.01 34.65 -23.43
CA GLU A 18 3.44 34.39 -24.76
C GLU A 18 3.40 32.89 -25.12
N ASN A 19 4.41 32.12 -24.70
CA ASN A 19 4.45 30.67 -24.91
C ASN A 19 3.38 29.89 -24.12
N MET A 20 2.70 30.52 -23.14
CA MET A 20 1.55 29.94 -22.45
C MET A 20 0.21 30.29 -23.13
N LEU A 21 0.19 31.22 -24.09
CA LEU A 21 -1.00 31.58 -24.85
C LEU A 21 -1.25 30.58 -25.99
N LYS A 22 -2.17 29.63 -25.78
CA LYS A 22 -2.46 28.58 -26.77
C LYS A 22 -3.26 29.08 -28.00
N PHE A 23 -3.93 30.24 -27.90
CA PHE A 23 -4.81 30.80 -28.95
C PHE A 23 -4.43 32.25 -29.36
N GLY A 24 -3.20 32.68 -29.07
CA GLY A 24 -2.73 34.04 -29.33
C GLY A 24 -3.25 35.08 -28.31
N ALA A 25 -2.94 36.36 -28.57
CA ALA A 25 -3.20 37.49 -27.66
C ALA A 25 -4.65 38.01 -27.68
N TRP A 26 -5.64 37.14 -27.87
CA TRP A 26 -7.04 37.55 -27.85
C TRP A 26 -7.44 38.02 -26.45
N PRO A 27 -8.24 39.11 -26.34
CA PRO A 27 -8.76 39.55 -25.05
C PRO A 27 -9.71 38.48 -24.49
N PHE A 28 -9.28 37.79 -23.44
CA PHE A 28 -10.12 36.83 -22.74
C PHE A 28 -11.22 37.58 -22.00
N GLU A 29 -12.48 37.39 -22.41
CA GLU A 29 -13.65 37.86 -21.65
C GLU A 29 -13.80 36.97 -20.40
N GLY A 30 -13.09 37.33 -19.32
CA GLY A 30 -13.20 36.67 -18.02
C GLY A 30 -11.88 36.64 -17.26
N GLU A 31 -11.72 37.47 -16.24
CA GLU A 31 -10.55 37.52 -15.35
C GLU A 31 -10.55 36.38 -14.32
N HIS A 32 -10.75 35.14 -14.78
CA HIS A 32 -10.85 33.98 -13.90
C HIS A 32 -9.56 33.15 -13.95
N LEU A 33 -8.84 33.12 -12.84
CA LEU A 33 -7.73 32.19 -12.64
C LEU A 33 -8.28 30.82 -12.23
N HIS A 34 -8.29 29.88 -13.17
CA HIS A 34 -8.63 28.49 -12.90
C HIS A 34 -7.38 27.72 -12.46
N VAL A 35 -7.44 27.12 -11.27
CA VAL A 35 -6.30 26.42 -10.67
C VAL A 35 -6.56 24.93 -10.75
N LEU A 36 -5.88 24.26 -11.67
CA LEU A 36 -6.05 22.81 -11.86
C LEU A 36 -5.39 21.99 -10.74
N ASN A 37 -4.18 22.39 -10.34
CA ASN A 37 -3.43 21.66 -9.31
C ASN A 37 -2.39 22.57 -8.64
N PHE A 38 -2.05 22.25 -7.39
CA PHE A 38 -0.98 22.88 -6.63
C PHE A 38 0.29 22.05 -6.72
N SER A 39 1.44 22.72 -6.82
CA SER A 39 2.73 22.05 -6.75
C SER A 39 2.90 21.34 -5.41
N ARG A 40 3.33 20.08 -5.47
CA ARG A 40 3.64 19.26 -4.31
C ARG A 40 4.83 18.38 -4.65
N ILE A 41 5.71 18.17 -3.68
CA ILE A 41 6.70 17.11 -3.75
C ILE A 41 6.21 15.93 -2.93
N ARG A 42 6.42 14.73 -3.46
CA ARG A 42 6.04 13.49 -2.78
C ARG A 42 7.15 12.46 -2.92
N PRO A 43 7.43 11.67 -1.87
CA PRO A 43 8.11 10.41 -2.07
C PRO A 43 7.38 9.62 -3.16
N THR A 44 8.12 9.08 -4.12
CA THR A 44 7.55 8.33 -5.24
C THR A 44 8.28 7.00 -5.41
N THR A 45 7.59 6.04 -6.00
CA THR A 45 8.18 4.77 -6.41
C THR A 45 8.69 4.91 -7.83
N LEU A 46 9.69 4.10 -8.19
CA LEU A 46 10.16 4.03 -9.56
C LEU A 46 9.22 3.13 -10.37
N GLY A 47 8.64 3.70 -11.42
CA GLY A 47 7.95 2.93 -12.44
C GLY A 47 8.91 1.97 -13.13
N ARG A 48 8.37 0.88 -13.67
CA ARG A 48 9.15 -0.16 -14.37
C ARG A 48 10.00 0.43 -15.50
N ASP A 49 9.42 1.37 -16.24
CA ASP A 49 10.07 2.07 -17.35
C ASP A 49 11.29 2.87 -16.88
N ILE A 50 11.23 3.52 -15.71
CA ILE A 50 12.37 4.26 -15.16
C ILE A 50 13.48 3.31 -14.73
N VAL A 51 13.13 2.20 -14.07
CA VAL A 51 14.13 1.20 -13.63
C VAL A 51 14.85 0.59 -14.83
N LEU A 52 14.13 0.22 -15.89
CA LEU A 52 14.74 -0.27 -17.13
C LEU A 52 15.73 0.74 -17.74
N ARG A 53 15.38 2.03 -17.72
CA ARG A 53 16.25 3.10 -18.23
C ARG A 53 17.47 3.32 -17.35
N LEU A 54 17.30 3.39 -16.03
CA LEU A 54 18.41 3.55 -15.08
C LEU A 54 19.39 2.38 -15.17
N GLU A 55 18.88 1.14 -15.24
CA GLU A 55 19.71 -0.06 -15.44
C GLU A 55 20.47 0.01 -16.77
N ALA A 56 19.82 0.44 -17.85
CA ALA A 56 20.46 0.60 -19.16
C ALA A 56 21.48 1.76 -19.20
N CYS A 57 21.34 2.74 -18.29
CA CYS A 57 22.33 3.78 -18.00
C CYS A 57 23.43 3.32 -17.03
N GLY A 58 23.49 2.03 -16.66
CA GLY A 58 24.58 1.45 -15.87
C GLY A 58 24.44 1.59 -14.36
N CYS A 59 23.28 2.03 -13.85
CA CYS A 59 23.03 2.03 -12.41
C CYS A 59 23.13 0.62 -11.81
N ASP A 60 23.64 0.54 -10.58
CA ASP A 60 23.83 -0.72 -9.87
C ASP A 60 22.49 -1.42 -9.56
N VAL A 61 22.26 -2.57 -10.22
CA VAL A 61 21.06 -3.39 -10.09
C VAL A 61 20.80 -3.84 -8.65
N SER A 62 21.87 -4.10 -7.88
CA SER A 62 21.76 -4.58 -6.50
C SER A 62 21.03 -3.58 -5.61
N VAL A 63 21.14 -2.28 -5.90
CA VAL A 63 20.49 -1.22 -5.12
C VAL A 63 18.96 -1.29 -5.27
N PHE A 64 18.44 -1.51 -6.48
CA PHE A 64 16.99 -1.66 -6.70
C PHE A 64 16.44 -2.86 -5.95
N VAL A 65 17.16 -3.98 -6.02
CA VAL A 65 16.77 -5.25 -5.41
C VAL A 65 16.81 -5.15 -3.88
N ASP A 66 17.87 -4.58 -3.32
CA ASP A 66 18.05 -4.42 -1.88
C ASP A 66 17.01 -3.48 -1.28
N GLU A 67 16.77 -2.32 -1.90
CA GLU A 67 15.76 -1.35 -1.43
C GLU A 67 14.35 -1.91 -1.55
N GLN A 68 14.03 -2.60 -2.65
CA GLN A 68 12.76 -3.30 -2.81
C GLN A 68 12.61 -4.39 -1.74
N GLN A 69 13.65 -5.18 -1.47
CA GLN A 69 13.59 -6.22 -0.45
C GLN A 69 13.43 -5.64 0.97
N ARG A 70 14.07 -4.51 1.28
CA ARG A 70 13.85 -3.76 2.53
C ARG A 70 12.39 -3.31 2.64
N TYR A 71 11.83 -2.75 1.56
CA TYR A 71 10.43 -2.36 1.52
C TYR A 71 9.48 -3.56 1.70
N LEU A 72 9.69 -4.65 0.95
CA LEU A 72 8.89 -5.87 1.04
C LEU A 72 8.97 -6.52 2.43
N LYS A 73 10.13 -6.50 3.09
CA LYS A 73 10.26 -6.98 4.48
C LYS A 73 9.43 -6.13 5.44
N LYS A 74 9.38 -4.81 5.24
CA LYS A 74 8.58 -3.88 6.05
C LYS A 74 7.07 -4.14 5.87
N ILE A 75 6.60 -4.27 4.62
CA ILE A 75 5.16 -4.42 4.35
C ILE A 75 4.66 -5.87 4.43
N GLY A 76 5.53 -6.85 4.16
CA GLY A 76 5.23 -8.28 4.12
C GLY A 76 5.20 -8.96 5.50
N ASN A 77 5.59 -8.25 6.57
CA ASN A 77 5.46 -8.78 7.91
C ASN A 77 3.96 -8.84 8.33
N CYS A 78 3.42 -10.05 8.41
CA CYS A 78 2.06 -10.32 8.90
C CYS A 78 1.92 -10.09 10.42
N LYS A 79 3.02 -10.23 11.18
CA LYS A 79 3.12 -9.84 12.59
C LYS A 79 3.31 -8.33 12.66
N MET A 80 2.25 -7.63 12.32
CA MET A 80 2.17 -6.18 12.43
C MET A 80 2.24 -5.79 13.90
N SER A 81 3.28 -5.03 14.26
CA SER A 81 3.31 -4.31 15.53
C SER A 81 2.18 -3.28 15.57
N MET A 82 1.86 -2.79 16.76
CA MET A 82 0.85 -1.74 16.88
C MET A 82 1.32 -0.43 16.25
N GLU A 83 2.60 -0.10 16.38
CA GLU A 83 3.23 1.05 15.72
C GLU A 83 3.11 0.93 14.20
N ASP A 84 3.44 -0.23 13.62
CA ASP A 84 3.30 -0.46 12.18
C ASP A 84 1.85 -0.25 11.71
N ALA A 85 0.87 -0.71 12.51
CA ALA A 85 -0.54 -0.55 12.21
C ALA A 85 -0.98 0.93 12.25
N VAL A 86 -0.52 1.68 13.26
CA VAL A 86 -0.76 3.12 13.38
C VAL A 86 -0.13 3.88 12.21
N ASP A 87 1.10 3.55 11.85
CA ASP A 87 1.79 4.18 10.73
C ASP A 87 1.09 3.86 9.41
N CYS A 88 0.69 2.61 9.17
CA CYS A 88 -0.09 2.24 7.99
C CYS A 88 -1.39 3.05 7.89
N LEU A 89 -2.12 3.21 9.00
CA LEU A 89 -3.35 4.00 9.02
C LEU A 89 -3.10 5.49 8.82
N ARG A 90 -2.00 6.06 9.36
CA ARG A 90 -1.63 7.46 9.12
C ARG A 90 -1.24 7.70 7.68
N PHE A 91 -0.47 6.80 7.07
CA PHE A 91 -0.15 6.87 5.65
C PHE A 91 -1.41 6.73 4.79
N ALA A 92 -2.34 5.84 5.16
CA ALA A 92 -3.62 5.71 4.48
C ALA A 92 -4.48 6.99 4.63
N GLN A 93 -4.46 7.62 5.81
CA GLN A 93 -5.14 8.89 6.07
C GLN A 93 -4.58 9.99 5.19
N GLN A 94 -3.26 10.19 5.22
CA GLN A 94 -2.58 11.20 4.42
C GLN A 94 -2.81 10.98 2.92
N ALA A 95 -2.69 9.73 2.43
CA ALA A 95 -2.95 9.40 1.03
C ALA A 95 -4.38 9.67 0.59
N ALA A 96 -5.34 9.68 1.51
CA ALA A 96 -6.74 9.91 1.20
C ALA A 96 -7.16 11.38 1.36
N ASP A 97 -6.59 12.10 2.33
CA ASP A 97 -6.64 13.56 2.40
C ASP A 97 -6.02 14.17 1.12
N GLU A 98 -5.05 13.49 0.52
CA GLU A 98 -4.45 13.89 -0.75
C GLU A 98 -5.31 13.60 -1.99
N ASN A 99 -6.26 12.66 -1.91
CA ASN A 99 -7.12 12.22 -3.02
C ASN A 99 -8.55 12.79 -2.91
N ASP A 100 -8.63 14.05 -2.45
CA ASP A 100 -9.80 14.87 -2.04
C ASP A 100 -11.03 14.90 -2.98
N HIS A 101 -11.02 14.15 -4.09
CA HIS A 101 -12.14 14.07 -5.05
C HIS A 101 -12.75 12.67 -5.19
N SER A 102 -12.12 11.60 -4.66
CA SER A 102 -12.70 10.25 -4.69
C SER A 102 -12.77 9.55 -3.33
N SER A 103 -12.05 10.05 -2.32
CA SER A 103 -11.93 9.40 -1.00
C SER A 103 -13.19 9.53 -0.14
N THR A 104 -14.04 10.53 -0.38
CA THR A 104 -15.35 10.68 0.28
C THR A 104 -16.34 9.58 -0.08
N GLN A 105 -16.22 8.97 -1.27
CA GLN A 105 -17.15 7.93 -1.74
C GLN A 105 -16.85 6.53 -1.20
N THR A 106 -15.60 6.23 -0.88
CA THR A 106 -15.26 4.94 -0.25
C THR A 106 -15.32 5.09 1.27
N GLY A 107 -16.46 4.76 1.88
CA GLY A 107 -16.73 4.88 3.32
C GLY A 107 -15.68 4.27 4.27
N GLY A 108 -14.66 3.57 3.76
CA GLY A 108 -13.48 3.12 4.52
C GLY A 108 -12.70 4.24 5.24
N MET A 109 -12.76 5.49 4.77
CA MET A 109 -12.02 6.62 5.34
C MET A 109 -12.59 7.15 6.66
N ARG A 110 -13.92 7.12 6.83
CA ARG A 110 -14.58 7.50 8.10
C ARG A 110 -14.11 6.63 9.28
N PHE A 111 -13.58 5.45 9.00
CA PHE A 111 -13.18 4.49 10.03
C PHE A 111 -11.72 4.60 10.45
N ILE A 112 -10.85 5.37 9.76
CA ILE A 112 -9.43 5.47 10.16
C ILE A 112 -9.30 5.98 11.59
N GLY A 113 -10.04 7.03 11.95
CA GLY A 113 -10.05 7.54 13.33
C GLY A 113 -10.51 6.49 14.34
N THR A 114 -11.49 5.66 13.97
CA THR A 114 -11.96 4.54 14.81
C THR A 114 -10.91 3.43 14.91
N PHE A 115 -10.28 3.03 13.82
CA PHE A 115 -9.21 2.03 13.83
C PHE A 115 -8.01 2.50 14.66
N LEU A 116 -7.61 3.78 14.53
CA LEU A 116 -6.55 4.37 15.36
C LEU A 116 -6.92 4.34 16.84
N ARG A 117 -8.17 4.64 17.21
CA ARG A 117 -8.64 4.54 18.60
C ARG A 117 -8.66 3.10 19.11
N MET A 118 -9.08 2.15 18.27
CA MET A 118 -9.04 0.71 18.61
C MET A 118 -7.60 0.28 18.88
N LEU A 119 -6.66 0.57 17.98
CA LEU A 119 -5.25 0.26 18.21
C LEU A 119 -4.75 0.89 19.52
N GLN A 120 -5.03 2.18 19.74
CA GLN A 120 -4.62 2.88 20.97
C GLN A 120 -5.20 2.27 22.26
N SER A 121 -6.33 1.57 22.16
CA SER A 121 -6.99 0.91 23.30
C SER A 121 -6.57 -0.56 23.47
N GLY A 122 -5.57 -1.00 22.71
CA GLY A 122 -4.99 -2.34 22.86
C GLY A 122 -5.53 -3.39 21.91
N PHE A 123 -6.40 -3.03 20.95
CA PHE A 123 -6.87 -4.01 19.97
C PHE A 123 -5.73 -4.44 19.05
N SER A 124 -5.54 -5.76 18.91
CA SER A 124 -4.59 -6.32 17.96
C SER A 124 -5.21 -6.40 16.55
N PRO A 125 -4.49 -5.96 15.51
CA PRO A 125 -4.91 -6.16 14.13
C PRO A 125 -5.10 -7.62 13.73
N GLN A 126 -4.41 -8.54 14.40
CA GLN A 126 -4.46 -9.97 14.12
C GLN A 126 -5.66 -10.65 14.80
N GLN A 127 -6.19 -10.06 15.86
CA GLN A 127 -7.31 -10.62 16.62
C GLN A 127 -8.64 -10.02 16.17
N HIS A 128 -8.69 -8.70 15.94
CA HIS A 128 -9.96 -8.02 15.69
C HIS A 128 -10.31 -7.96 14.19
N PRO A 129 -11.47 -8.51 13.75
CA PRO A 129 -11.85 -8.54 12.35
C PRO A 129 -11.80 -7.18 11.67
N LEU A 130 -12.32 -6.12 12.29
CA LEU A 130 -12.31 -4.76 11.69
C LEU A 130 -10.93 -4.24 11.32
N LEU A 131 -9.89 -4.65 12.04
CA LEU A 131 -8.53 -4.22 11.76
C LEU A 131 -7.86 -5.07 10.67
N GLU A 132 -8.51 -6.15 10.20
CA GLU A 132 -8.10 -6.93 9.03
C GLU A 132 -8.03 -6.04 7.77
N VAL A 133 -8.79 -4.94 7.73
CA VAL A 133 -8.66 -3.93 6.65
C VAL A 133 -7.24 -3.42 6.49
N ILE A 134 -6.47 -3.33 7.58
CA ILE A 134 -5.05 -2.92 7.56
C ILE A 134 -4.20 -4.02 6.91
N LEU A 135 -4.50 -5.29 7.20
CA LEU A 135 -3.84 -6.43 6.53
C LEU A 135 -4.18 -6.46 5.04
N ARG A 136 -5.42 -6.18 4.64
CA ARG A 136 -5.83 -6.05 3.23
C ARG A 136 -5.16 -4.86 2.55
N GLN A 137 -4.92 -3.76 3.25
CA GLN A 137 -4.15 -2.64 2.72
C GLN A 137 -2.68 -3.02 2.48
N LYS A 138 -2.07 -3.79 3.39
CA LYS A 138 -0.72 -4.37 3.20
C LYS A 138 -0.69 -5.34 2.02
N GLU A 139 -1.68 -6.21 1.89
CA GLU A 139 -1.84 -7.09 0.74
C GLU A 139 -1.91 -6.31 -0.58
N LYS A 140 -2.75 -5.26 -0.63
CA LYS A 140 -2.82 -4.34 -1.78
C LYS A 140 -1.52 -3.57 -2.03
N ALA A 141 -0.74 -3.27 -0.99
CA ALA A 141 0.58 -2.66 -1.13
C ALA A 141 1.59 -3.65 -1.73
N LEU A 142 1.56 -4.92 -1.30
CA LEU A 142 2.36 -6.01 -1.89
C LEU A 142 1.98 -6.25 -3.36
N GLU A 143 0.70 -6.21 -3.70
CA GLU A 143 0.23 -6.26 -5.09
C GLU A 143 0.74 -5.07 -5.91
N ARG A 144 0.65 -3.84 -5.38
CA ARG A 144 1.22 -2.65 -6.05
C ARG A 144 2.74 -2.73 -6.20
N ALA A 145 3.44 -3.34 -5.24
CA ALA A 145 4.89 -3.57 -5.30
C ALA A 145 5.32 -4.51 -6.43
N LYS A 146 4.39 -5.26 -7.05
CA LYS A 146 4.66 -5.98 -8.30
C LYS A 146 4.75 -5.02 -9.50
N ALA A 147 4.07 -3.88 -9.45
CA ALA A 147 4.03 -2.91 -10.53
C ALA A 147 5.12 -1.83 -10.44
N GLN A 148 5.73 -1.66 -9.27
CA GLN A 148 6.62 -0.53 -8.98
C GLN A 148 7.79 -0.98 -8.10
N VAL A 149 8.96 -0.35 -8.30
CA VAL A 149 10.15 -0.59 -7.47
C VAL A 149 10.28 0.53 -6.45
N HIS A 150 10.39 0.16 -5.19
CA HIS A 150 10.50 1.08 -4.07
C HIS A 150 11.97 1.32 -3.77
N VAL A 151 12.39 2.56 -3.95
CA VAL A 151 13.74 3.03 -3.65
C VAL A 151 13.60 4.29 -2.82
N ARG A 152 14.34 4.38 -1.71
CA ARG A 152 14.39 5.61 -0.90
C ARG A 152 15.05 6.75 -1.66
N GLY A 153 14.69 7.99 -1.30
CA GLY A 153 15.25 9.17 -1.95
C GLY A 153 14.77 9.35 -3.40
N CYS A 154 13.64 8.76 -3.78
CA CYS A 154 12.95 9.04 -5.03
C CYS A 154 11.79 9.99 -4.77
N TRP A 155 11.74 11.08 -5.54
CA TRP A 155 10.77 12.17 -5.37
C TRP A 155 10.04 12.45 -6.67
N SER A 156 8.79 12.89 -6.60
CA SER A 156 8.07 13.49 -7.73
C SER A 156 7.78 14.95 -7.39
N ALA A 157 8.18 15.87 -8.27
CA ALA A 157 7.94 17.30 -8.10
C ALA A 157 7.62 17.97 -9.44
N ARG A 158 6.84 19.05 -9.41
CA ARG A 158 6.59 19.87 -10.60
C ARG A 158 7.83 20.71 -10.92
N GLY A 159 8.19 20.77 -12.20
CA GLY A 159 9.28 21.63 -12.67
C GLY A 159 8.84 23.09 -12.79
N HIS A 160 9.75 24.00 -12.52
CA HIS A 160 9.54 25.43 -12.72
C HIS A 160 10.85 26.10 -13.13
N PRO A 161 10.84 27.13 -13.99
CA PRO A 161 12.03 27.92 -14.22
C PRO A 161 12.38 28.68 -12.94
N GLU A 162 13.66 28.96 -12.71
CA GLU A 162 14.05 29.94 -11.71
C GLU A 162 13.27 31.26 -11.88
N PRO A 163 12.73 31.87 -10.78
CA PRO A 163 12.02 33.13 -10.88
C PRO A 163 12.90 34.24 -11.49
N HIS A 164 12.40 34.94 -12.51
CA HIS A 164 13.06 36.12 -13.04
C HIS A 164 13.09 37.25 -12.00
N GLY A 165 14.26 37.83 -11.77
CA GLY A 165 14.44 39.03 -10.98
C GLY A 165 15.82 39.64 -11.24
N GLU A 166 15.95 40.95 -11.05
CA GLU A 166 17.24 41.69 -11.15
C GLU A 166 18.29 41.24 -10.11
N ASP A 167 17.86 40.40 -9.18
CA ASP A 167 18.65 39.92 -8.06
C ASP A 167 19.56 38.75 -8.51
N ALA A 168 20.80 39.10 -8.89
CA ALA A 168 21.86 38.17 -9.28
C ALA A 168 22.17 37.08 -8.23
N SER A 169 21.58 37.16 -7.03
CA SER A 169 21.71 36.15 -5.97
C SER A 169 20.95 34.85 -6.23
N LEU A 170 20.08 34.80 -7.25
CA LEU A 170 19.28 33.61 -7.56
C LEU A 170 20.06 32.53 -8.34
N GLU A 171 21.13 32.89 -9.04
CA GLU A 171 21.76 32.08 -10.10
C GLU A 171 22.05 30.59 -9.81
N LEU A 172 21.09 29.73 -10.12
CA LEU A 172 21.39 28.38 -10.58
C LEU A 172 22.10 28.49 -11.94
N LYS A 173 23.14 27.70 -12.20
CA LYS A 173 23.91 27.72 -13.46
C LYS A 173 23.92 26.37 -14.17
N GLY A 174 23.70 26.36 -15.48
CA GLY A 174 23.83 25.17 -16.33
C GLY A 174 22.92 24.03 -15.87
N ASN A 175 23.52 22.95 -15.35
CA ASN A 175 22.81 21.77 -14.85
C ASN A 175 22.49 21.82 -13.34
N GLU A 176 22.64 22.97 -12.69
CA GLU A 176 22.21 23.15 -11.31
C GLU A 176 20.68 23.18 -11.19
N VAL A 177 20.16 22.57 -10.13
CA VAL A 177 18.74 22.57 -9.76
C VAL A 177 18.58 22.91 -8.27
N PHE A 178 17.42 23.41 -7.89
CA PHE A 178 17.06 23.61 -6.48
C PHE A 178 15.79 22.82 -6.15
N LEU A 179 15.83 22.07 -5.05
CA LEU A 179 14.74 21.23 -4.58
C LEU A 179 14.72 21.20 -3.05
N MET A 180 13.54 21.44 -2.47
CA MET A 180 13.30 21.21 -1.05
C MET A 180 12.43 19.97 -0.86
N VAL A 181 12.92 19.02 -0.06
CA VAL A 181 12.22 17.78 0.32
C VAL A 181 11.81 17.86 1.80
N PRO A 182 10.78 17.13 2.23
CA PRO A 182 10.52 16.94 3.66
C PRO A 182 11.74 16.32 4.35
N SER A 183 12.06 16.78 5.56
CA SER A 183 13.14 16.16 6.35
C SER A 183 12.73 14.75 6.78
N ASP A 184 13.60 13.76 6.54
CA ASP A 184 13.41 12.39 7.02
C ASP A 184 13.62 12.33 8.55
N GLY A 185 12.56 12.39 9.37
CA GLY A 185 12.67 12.22 10.84
C GLY A 185 11.58 12.88 11.69
N GLU A 186 11.82 12.94 13.01
CA GLU A 186 10.96 13.64 13.98
C GLU A 186 11.01 15.18 13.83
N GLU A 187 11.99 15.69 13.09
CA GLU A 187 12.11 17.11 12.75
C GLU A 187 11.08 17.46 11.68
N SER A 188 9.96 18.03 12.10
CA SER A 188 8.99 18.65 11.20
C SER A 188 9.66 19.80 10.45
N GLY A 189 9.96 19.63 9.17
CA GLY A 189 10.64 20.67 8.39
C GLY A 189 10.90 20.30 6.93
N TRP A 190 11.43 21.27 6.20
CA TRP A 190 11.87 21.13 4.82
C TRP A 190 13.39 21.26 4.76
N LYS A 191 14.04 20.39 4.01
CA LYS A 191 15.49 20.39 3.79
C LYS A 191 15.79 20.60 2.31
N ALA A 192 16.75 21.47 2.01
CA ALA A 192 17.29 21.59 0.67
C ALA A 192 18.13 20.36 0.32
N VAL A 193 17.87 19.77 -0.86
CA VAL A 193 18.70 18.70 -1.42
C VAL A 193 20.01 19.31 -1.93
N THR A 194 21.13 18.66 -1.65
CA THR A 194 22.46 19.09 -2.12
C THR A 194 23.21 17.91 -2.73
N GLY A 195 24.08 18.18 -3.70
CA GLY A 195 24.90 17.17 -4.37
C GLY A 195 24.31 16.69 -5.70
N LYS A 196 24.83 15.59 -6.24
CA LYS A 196 24.38 15.05 -7.52
C LYS A 196 22.98 14.44 -7.39
N VAL A 197 22.14 14.62 -8.40
CA VAL A 197 20.81 14.01 -8.50
C VAL A 197 20.52 13.56 -9.93
N ILE A 198 19.70 12.54 -10.10
CA ILE A 198 19.18 12.16 -11.43
C ILE A 198 17.80 12.78 -11.59
N VAL A 199 17.59 13.52 -12.66
CA VAL A 199 16.30 14.11 -13.03
C VAL A 199 15.74 13.39 -14.24
N ASN A 200 14.46 13.01 -14.16
CA ASN A 200 13.75 12.28 -15.19
C ASN A 200 12.42 12.96 -15.53
N TYR A 201 12.15 13.14 -16.82
CA TYR A 201 10.82 13.48 -17.30
C TYR A 201 9.96 12.22 -17.46
N LEU A 202 8.77 12.21 -16.85
CA LEU A 202 7.93 11.02 -16.77
C LEU A 202 7.41 10.51 -18.11
N SER A 203 7.30 11.38 -19.11
CA SER A 203 6.75 11.02 -20.44
C SER A 203 7.83 10.62 -21.44
N ASP A 204 9.12 10.68 -21.10
CA ASP A 204 10.17 10.19 -22.00
C ASP A 204 10.45 8.70 -21.73
N ARG A 205 10.87 7.98 -22.78
CA ARG A 205 11.22 6.56 -22.77
C ARG A 205 12.64 6.30 -23.25
N ASP A 206 13.34 7.31 -23.76
CA ASP A 206 14.76 7.15 -24.06
C ASP A 206 15.55 7.12 -22.73
N PRO A 207 16.44 6.13 -22.51
CA PRO A 207 17.35 6.15 -21.36
C PRO A 207 18.17 7.44 -21.27
N PHE A 208 18.53 8.03 -22.41
CA PHE A 208 19.23 9.32 -22.48
C PHE A 208 18.30 10.51 -22.30
N ALA A 209 17.09 10.35 -21.77
CA ALA A 209 16.31 11.43 -21.19
C ALA A 209 16.54 11.56 -19.67
N LEU A 210 17.27 10.62 -19.07
CA LEU A 210 17.75 10.76 -17.71
C LEU A 210 18.94 11.72 -17.69
N ARG A 211 18.93 12.71 -16.78
CA ARG A 211 20.00 13.71 -16.66
C ARG A 211 20.61 13.68 -15.28
N LEU A 212 21.94 13.81 -15.25
CA LEU A 212 22.66 14.11 -14.02
C LEU A 212 22.67 15.63 -13.81
N ALA A 213 22.08 16.08 -12.71
CA ALA A 213 22.03 17.47 -12.29
C ALA A 213 22.75 17.65 -10.94
N ILE A 214 23.05 18.90 -10.59
CA ILE A 214 23.63 19.26 -9.29
C ILE A 214 22.57 19.99 -8.48
N ALA A 215 22.00 19.33 -7.48
CA ALA A 215 21.16 19.98 -6.51
C ALA A 215 22.02 20.91 -5.64
N LYS A 216 21.63 22.18 -5.57
CA LYS A 216 22.34 23.23 -4.84
C LYS A 216 21.36 23.93 -3.92
N ASP A 217 21.78 24.16 -2.68
CA ASP A 217 21.01 24.99 -1.76
C ASP A 217 21.19 26.47 -2.10
N SER A 218 20.09 27.22 -2.10
CA SER A 218 20.05 28.65 -2.33
C SER A 218 19.17 29.30 -1.24
N PRO A 219 19.75 30.09 -0.32
CA PRO A 219 18.99 30.84 0.68
C PRO A 219 17.95 31.78 0.05
N ALA A 220 18.29 32.37 -1.11
CA ALA A 220 17.40 33.24 -1.86
C ALA A 220 16.17 32.47 -2.38
N LEU A 221 16.36 31.28 -2.95
CA LEU A 221 15.26 30.42 -3.37
C LEU A 221 14.48 29.87 -2.17
N ARG A 222 15.13 29.47 -1.07
CA ARG A 222 14.42 29.10 0.18
C ARG A 222 13.49 30.19 0.70
N ALA A 223 13.91 31.46 0.60
CA ALA A 223 13.10 32.59 1.05
C ALA A 223 11.97 32.96 0.08
N LYS A 224 12.18 32.78 -1.23
CA LYS A 224 11.25 33.24 -2.29
C LYS A 224 10.31 32.15 -2.81
N CYS A 225 10.67 30.88 -2.68
CA CYS A 225 9.99 29.78 -3.33
C CYS A 225 9.23 28.89 -2.36
N ALA A 226 8.11 28.36 -2.82
CA ALA A 226 7.35 27.38 -2.06
C ALA A 226 8.11 26.04 -2.04
N PRO A 227 8.12 25.35 -0.89
CA PRO A 227 8.67 24.00 -0.84
C PRO A 227 7.88 23.07 -1.78
N GLY A 228 8.59 22.08 -2.32
CA GLY A 228 8.00 21.05 -3.18
C GLY A 228 7.86 21.37 -4.67
N VAL A 229 8.62 22.36 -5.15
CA VAL A 229 8.84 22.65 -6.57
C VAL A 229 10.31 22.36 -6.90
N LEU A 230 10.56 21.80 -8.09
CA LEU A 230 11.90 21.63 -8.65
C LEU A 230 12.21 22.84 -9.54
N TYR A 231 13.20 23.63 -9.16
CA TYR A 231 13.63 24.80 -9.92
C TYR A 231 14.85 24.47 -10.80
N PHE A 232 14.79 24.91 -12.06
CA PHE A 232 15.85 24.73 -13.04
C PHE A 232 16.53 26.05 -13.38
N SER A 233 17.84 25.99 -13.66
CA SER A 233 18.58 27.13 -14.18
C SER A 233 18.04 27.60 -15.54
N MET A 234 17.91 28.91 -15.68
CA MET A 234 17.64 29.59 -16.95
C MET A 234 18.93 30.12 -17.62
N VAL A 235 20.09 29.89 -17.00
CA VAL A 235 21.39 30.44 -17.42
C VAL A 235 22.29 29.32 -17.92
N GLY A 236 22.77 29.44 -19.17
CA GLY A 236 23.58 28.42 -19.85
C GLY A 236 22.74 27.55 -20.78
N GLU A 237 23.24 26.37 -21.18
CA GLU A 237 22.43 25.36 -21.86
C GLU A 237 21.47 24.73 -20.85
N PRO A 238 20.18 25.10 -20.86
CA PRO A 238 19.25 24.61 -19.84
C PRO A 238 19.10 23.11 -19.99
N LEU A 239 19.01 22.40 -18.86
CA LEU A 239 18.59 20.98 -18.81
C LEU A 239 17.33 20.72 -19.67
N GLN A 240 16.48 21.73 -19.81
CA GLN A 240 15.27 21.72 -20.63
C GLN A 240 15.54 21.52 -22.13
N THR A 241 16.59 22.13 -22.71
CA THR A 241 16.83 22.03 -24.18
C THR A 241 17.08 20.61 -24.66
N ASN A 242 17.56 19.75 -23.75
CA ASN A 242 17.92 18.38 -24.03
C ASN A 242 16.84 17.37 -23.64
N LEU A 243 15.66 17.83 -23.26
CA LEU A 243 14.57 17.00 -22.81
C LEU A 243 13.24 17.50 -23.40
N SER A 244 12.36 16.60 -23.80
CA SER A 244 11.12 16.96 -24.52
C SER A 244 9.99 17.44 -23.59
N TRP A 245 10.26 18.42 -22.72
CA TRP A 245 9.31 18.93 -21.71
C TRP A 245 9.26 20.46 -21.65
N ASP A 246 8.21 20.97 -21.00
CA ASP A 246 8.03 22.39 -20.75
C ASP A 246 7.53 22.68 -19.31
N PHE A 247 7.30 23.95 -18.99
CA PHE A 247 6.90 24.35 -17.65
C PHE A 247 5.39 24.55 -17.50
N ASP A 248 4.56 23.97 -18.37
CA ASP A 248 3.10 24.17 -18.35
C ASP A 248 2.35 23.25 -17.36
N GLY A 249 3.09 22.38 -16.68
CA GLY A 249 2.57 21.57 -15.59
C GLY A 249 3.33 20.27 -15.32
N ASP A 250 4.40 20.02 -16.06
CA ASP A 250 5.17 18.78 -16.08
C ASP A 250 5.74 18.37 -14.71
N TYR A 251 5.73 17.05 -14.49
CA TYR A 251 6.28 16.41 -13.30
C TYR A 251 7.58 15.68 -13.61
N PHE A 252 8.54 15.85 -12.71
CA PHE A 252 9.85 15.25 -12.75
C PHE A 252 9.97 14.22 -11.63
N GLN A 253 10.58 13.10 -11.96
CA GLN A 253 11.11 12.20 -10.95
C GLN A 253 12.56 12.55 -10.66
N ILE A 254 12.87 12.73 -9.38
CA ILE A 254 14.21 13.04 -8.89
C ILE A 254 14.72 11.86 -8.06
N VAL A 255 15.88 11.32 -8.42
CA VAL A 255 16.58 10.28 -7.64
C VAL A 255 17.76 10.90 -6.92
N THR A 256 17.71 10.83 -5.60
CA THR A 256 18.73 11.34 -4.65
C THR A 256 19.49 10.22 -3.95
N HIS A 257 19.20 8.96 -4.30
CA HIS A 257 19.86 7.80 -3.70
C HIS A 257 21.32 7.72 -4.16
N GLU A 258 22.25 8.04 -3.26
CA GLU A 258 23.70 8.16 -3.50
C GLU A 258 24.27 7.06 -4.41
N LYS A 259 24.09 5.78 -4.05
CA LYS A 259 24.61 4.66 -4.88
C LYS A 259 24.07 4.60 -6.31
N LEU A 260 22.80 4.97 -6.54
CA LEU A 260 22.25 5.00 -7.90
C LEU A 260 22.80 6.18 -8.69
N VAL A 261 22.92 7.34 -8.03
CA VAL A 261 23.47 8.56 -8.62
C VAL A 261 24.94 8.37 -8.99
N ASP A 262 25.75 7.74 -8.12
CA ASP A 262 27.17 7.52 -8.36
C ASP A 262 27.45 6.45 -9.42
N SER A 263 26.56 5.46 -9.55
CA SER A 263 26.66 4.42 -10.58
C SER A 263 26.03 4.82 -11.92
N PHE A 264 25.36 5.97 -12.00
CA PHE A 264 24.74 6.43 -13.23
C PHE A 264 25.79 6.82 -14.28
N LYS A 265 25.78 6.14 -15.43
CA LYS A 265 26.68 6.36 -16.58
C LYS A 265 25.92 6.88 -17.81
N GLY A 266 24.73 7.44 -17.63
CA GLY A 266 23.94 7.96 -18.74
C GLY A 266 24.72 9.01 -19.53
N ASP A 267 24.66 8.89 -20.85
CA ASP A 267 25.35 9.79 -21.78
C ASP A 267 24.68 11.18 -21.74
N THR A 268 25.50 12.22 -21.71
CA THR A 268 25.07 13.62 -21.87
C THR A 268 24.92 14.02 -23.33
N SER A 269 25.24 13.11 -24.26
CA SER A 269 25.12 13.36 -25.69
C SER A 269 23.68 13.72 -26.06
N PRO A 270 23.49 14.64 -27.04
CA PRO A 270 22.18 15.06 -27.48
C PRO A 270 21.37 13.85 -27.96
N LEU A 271 20.06 13.89 -27.70
CA LEU A 271 19.12 12.87 -28.18
C LEU A 271 19.28 12.78 -29.71
N PRO A 272 19.51 11.58 -30.29
CA PRO A 272 19.53 11.42 -31.72
C PRO A 272 18.15 11.81 -32.22
N LEU A 273 18.11 12.89 -33.01
CA LEU A 273 16.91 13.31 -33.69
C LEU A 273 16.49 12.13 -34.56
N PRO A 274 15.31 11.53 -34.31
CA PRO A 274 14.86 10.50 -35.21
C PRO A 274 14.53 11.15 -36.55
N ASP A 275 15.21 10.68 -37.61
CA ASP A 275 14.91 10.97 -39.00
C ASP A 275 13.52 10.40 -39.34
N PHE A 276 12.47 11.10 -38.93
CA PHE A 276 11.14 10.87 -39.47
C PHE A 276 10.80 12.09 -40.30
N GLU A 277 10.58 11.87 -41.60
CA GLU A 277 10.05 12.88 -42.51
C GLU A 277 8.70 13.36 -41.96
N THR A 278 8.70 14.56 -41.36
CA THR A 278 7.47 15.31 -41.12
C THR A 278 7.03 15.89 -42.45
N ALA A 279 6.44 15.05 -43.31
CA ALA A 279 5.60 15.58 -44.37
C ALA A 279 4.46 16.33 -43.68
N VAL A 280 4.57 17.66 -43.65
CA VAL A 280 3.50 18.53 -43.18
C VAL A 280 2.31 18.25 -44.10
N GLN A 281 1.27 17.63 -43.56
CA GLN A 281 0.02 17.48 -44.28
C GLN A 281 -0.46 18.89 -44.66
N PRO A 282 -0.87 19.12 -45.91
CA PRO A 282 -1.44 20.41 -46.29
C PRO A 282 -2.58 20.75 -45.34
N ALA A 283 -2.67 22.02 -44.94
CA ALA A 283 -3.74 22.48 -44.05
C ALA A 283 -5.09 22.05 -44.63
N VAL A 284 -5.83 21.24 -43.89
CA VAL A 284 -7.20 20.89 -44.27
C VAL A 284 -8.00 22.17 -44.31
N GLN A 285 -8.75 22.40 -45.39
CA GLN A 285 -9.68 23.52 -45.45
C GLN A 285 -10.79 23.27 -44.42
N ILE A 286 -10.72 24.00 -43.32
CA ILE A 286 -11.72 23.97 -42.26
C ILE A 286 -12.62 25.18 -42.48
N ASN A 287 -13.85 24.93 -42.96
CA ASN A 287 -14.81 26.00 -43.22
C ASN A 287 -15.80 26.17 -42.05
N THR A 288 -16.01 25.11 -41.26
CA THR A 288 -16.94 25.09 -40.14
C THR A 288 -16.34 24.41 -38.90
N LEU A 289 -16.92 24.66 -37.73
CA LEU A 289 -16.57 23.94 -36.49
C LEU A 289 -16.86 22.44 -36.59
N VAL A 290 -17.87 22.05 -37.38
CA VAL A 290 -18.19 20.65 -37.66
C VAL A 290 -17.05 19.97 -38.43
N ASP A 291 -16.42 20.68 -39.37
CA ASP A 291 -15.25 20.17 -40.11
C ASP A 291 -14.05 19.95 -39.18
N VAL A 292 -13.83 20.86 -38.21
CA VAL A 292 -12.82 20.67 -37.15
C VAL A 292 -13.07 19.38 -36.40
N HIS A 293 -14.29 19.18 -35.91
CA HIS A 293 -14.63 18.00 -35.11
C HIS A 293 -14.58 16.71 -35.94
N ALA A 294 -15.09 16.72 -37.17
CA ALA A 294 -15.06 15.57 -38.06
C ALA A 294 -13.62 15.18 -38.42
N HIS A 295 -12.78 16.16 -38.75
CA HIS A 295 -11.37 15.96 -39.02
C HIS A 295 -10.61 15.46 -37.78
N PHE A 296 -10.85 16.07 -36.61
CA PHE A 296 -10.25 15.62 -35.36
C PHE A 296 -10.64 14.17 -35.05
N LEU A 297 -11.92 13.80 -35.17
CA LEU A 297 -12.37 12.44 -34.88
C LEU A 297 -11.79 11.42 -35.86
N SER A 298 -11.76 11.71 -37.17
CA SER A 298 -11.21 10.79 -38.16
C SER A 298 -9.70 10.61 -38.02
N GLU A 299 -8.98 11.70 -37.73
CA GLU A 299 -7.53 11.66 -37.56
C GLU A 299 -7.12 11.08 -36.20
N TYR A 300 -7.76 11.49 -35.11
CA TYR A 300 -7.35 11.12 -33.76
C TYR A 300 -7.74 9.69 -33.38
N GLN A 301 -9.00 9.28 -33.63
CA GLN A 301 -9.48 7.97 -33.17
C GLN A 301 -8.76 6.81 -33.85
N GLU A 302 -8.38 6.95 -35.12
CA GLU A 302 -7.66 5.89 -35.85
C GLU A 302 -6.14 5.88 -35.54
N LYS A 303 -5.59 7.02 -35.09
CA LYS A 303 -4.14 7.22 -34.96
C LYS A 303 -3.62 7.22 -33.53
N ASP A 304 -4.46 7.25 -32.51
CA ASP A 304 -3.98 7.12 -31.13
C ASP A 304 -3.39 5.70 -30.89
N GLN A 305 -2.07 5.63 -31.02
CA GLN A 305 -1.28 4.41 -30.85
C GLN A 305 -0.27 4.53 -29.72
N ILE A 306 -0.42 5.54 -28.85
CA ILE A 306 0.52 5.83 -27.77
C ILE A 306 0.73 4.60 -26.86
N GLY A 307 -0.36 3.92 -26.50
CA GLY A 307 -0.32 2.71 -25.67
C GLY A 307 0.39 1.54 -26.36
N LEU A 308 0.23 1.40 -27.68
CA LEU A 308 0.89 0.37 -28.47
C LEU A 308 2.40 0.62 -28.54
N PHE A 309 2.83 1.86 -28.83
CA PHE A 309 4.24 2.22 -28.87
C PHE A 309 4.91 2.10 -27.50
N HIS A 310 4.22 2.50 -26.43
CA HIS A 310 4.70 2.31 -25.07
C HIS A 310 4.92 0.83 -24.73
N TRP A 311 3.92 -0.01 -24.99
CA TRP A 311 4.00 -1.45 -24.78
C TRP A 311 5.13 -2.07 -25.60
N LYS A 312 5.30 -1.64 -26.85
CA LYS A 312 6.36 -2.12 -27.72
C LYS A 312 7.75 -1.74 -27.20
N TRP A 313 7.93 -0.48 -26.78
CA TRP A 313 9.15 -0.04 -26.13
C TRP A 313 9.45 -0.87 -24.89
N GLN A 314 8.46 -1.11 -24.01
CA GLN A 314 8.64 -1.91 -22.79
C GLN A 314 9.12 -3.32 -23.10
N LYS A 315 8.61 -3.96 -24.16
CA LYS A 315 9.10 -5.28 -24.59
C LYS A 315 10.56 -5.26 -25.02
N LEU A 316 10.95 -4.29 -25.83
CA LEU A 316 12.31 -4.15 -26.32
C LEU A 316 13.27 -3.84 -25.16
N ALA A 317 12.92 -2.87 -24.32
CA ALA A 317 13.68 -2.48 -23.14
C ALA A 317 13.79 -3.60 -22.10
N GLY A 318 12.76 -4.45 -21.99
CA GLY A 318 12.71 -5.57 -21.05
C GLY A 318 13.49 -6.82 -21.46
N ALA A 319 14.09 -6.86 -22.65
CA ALA A 319 14.82 -8.04 -23.14
C ALA A 319 16.14 -8.30 -22.39
N GLY A 320 16.70 -7.28 -21.73
CA GLY A 320 17.94 -7.39 -20.97
C GLY A 320 18.39 -6.06 -20.36
N PRO A 321 19.42 -6.07 -19.48
CA PRO A 321 19.84 -4.89 -18.73
C PRO A 321 20.20 -3.66 -19.59
N THR A 322 20.78 -3.87 -20.77
CA THR A 322 21.17 -2.80 -21.70
C THR A 322 20.18 -2.59 -22.85
N ALA A 323 19.09 -3.36 -22.89
CA ALA A 323 18.23 -3.43 -24.06
C ALA A 323 17.46 -2.13 -24.32
N ALA A 324 17.18 -1.33 -23.27
CA ALA A 324 16.56 -0.01 -23.42
C ALA A 324 17.44 0.98 -24.20
N SER A 325 18.77 0.80 -24.15
CA SER A 325 19.74 1.61 -24.90
C SER A 325 19.97 1.10 -26.34
N SER A 326 19.35 -0.03 -26.72
CA SER A 326 19.47 -0.54 -28.09
C SER A 326 18.86 0.43 -29.10
N THR A 327 19.43 0.50 -30.30
CA THR A 327 18.94 1.37 -31.38
C THR A 327 17.45 1.15 -31.67
N ILE A 328 16.97 -0.10 -31.60
CA ILE A 328 15.57 -0.44 -31.87
C ILE A 328 14.66 0.06 -30.73
N ALA A 329 15.06 -0.13 -29.46
CA ALA A 329 14.29 0.39 -28.32
C ALA A 329 14.24 1.92 -28.34
N ARG A 330 15.36 2.58 -28.64
CA ARG A 330 15.41 4.06 -28.73
C ARG A 330 14.57 4.61 -29.87
N LYS A 331 14.57 3.97 -31.04
CA LYS A 331 13.64 4.32 -32.13
C LYS A 331 12.18 4.20 -31.67
N ALA A 332 11.83 3.13 -30.94
CA ALA A 332 10.49 2.97 -30.40
C ALA A 332 10.14 4.03 -29.32
N ALA A 333 11.11 4.41 -28.48
CA ALA A 333 10.95 5.52 -27.52
C ALA A 333 10.68 6.84 -28.25
N ALA A 334 11.46 7.14 -29.29
CA ALA A 334 11.32 8.35 -30.07
C ALA A 334 9.96 8.44 -30.79
N VAL A 335 9.47 7.31 -31.34
CA VAL A 335 8.11 7.18 -31.89
C VAL A 335 7.05 7.44 -30.82
N TYR A 336 7.22 6.87 -29.63
CA TYR A 336 6.32 7.12 -28.50
C TYR A 336 6.30 8.61 -28.10
N CYS A 337 7.47 9.26 -27.96
CA CYS A 337 7.53 10.68 -27.61
C CYS A 337 6.84 11.56 -28.66
N LYS A 338 7.02 11.27 -29.97
CA LYS A 338 6.29 11.98 -31.03
C LYS A 338 4.78 11.74 -30.97
N SER A 339 4.34 10.56 -30.53
CA SER A 339 2.91 10.25 -30.41
C SER A 339 2.19 11.04 -29.31
N LEU A 340 2.92 11.58 -28.32
CA LEU A 340 2.35 12.44 -27.26
C LEU A 340 1.71 13.73 -27.81
N ASP A 341 2.18 14.20 -28.96
CA ASP A 341 1.70 15.45 -29.57
C ASP A 341 0.69 15.21 -30.70
N VAL A 342 0.22 13.98 -30.93
CA VAL A 342 -0.74 13.67 -32.00
C VAL A 342 -2.07 14.40 -31.80
N GLU A 343 -2.51 14.56 -30.55
CA GLU A 343 -3.69 15.36 -30.19
C GLU A 343 -3.55 16.84 -30.56
N LYS A 344 -2.31 17.33 -30.70
CA LYS A 344 -2.01 18.71 -31.15
C LYS A 344 -1.99 18.82 -32.69
N GLY A 345 -2.45 17.80 -33.40
CA GLY A 345 -2.49 17.74 -34.86
C GLY A 345 -1.16 17.34 -35.51
N LYS A 346 -0.19 16.83 -34.74
CA LYS A 346 1.08 16.31 -35.31
C LYS A 346 0.86 14.94 -35.95
N PRO A 347 1.54 14.61 -37.05
CA PRO A 347 1.39 13.32 -37.72
C PRO A 347 1.82 12.15 -36.82
N CYS A 348 0.99 11.12 -36.75
CA CYS A 348 1.31 9.89 -36.04
C CYS A 348 2.21 8.97 -36.91
N PRO A 349 3.28 8.37 -36.35
CA PRO A 349 4.11 7.40 -37.06
C PRO A 349 3.32 6.18 -37.57
N LYS A 350 3.65 5.68 -38.78
CA LYS A 350 2.93 4.55 -39.40
C LYS A 350 3.20 3.22 -38.67
N ARG A 351 2.16 2.40 -38.53
CA ARG A 351 2.19 1.09 -37.86
C ARG A 351 3.02 0.02 -38.60
N SER A 352 3.07 0.08 -39.93
CA SER A 352 3.60 -0.99 -40.80
C SER A 352 5.08 -1.34 -40.59
N GLU A 353 5.87 -0.44 -40.02
CA GLU A 353 7.30 -0.67 -39.76
C GLU A 353 7.56 -1.61 -38.56
N TRP A 354 6.51 -2.06 -37.87
CA TRP A 354 6.63 -2.56 -36.51
C TRP A 354 5.86 -3.88 -36.23
N ASP A 355 5.22 -4.53 -37.20
CA ASP A 355 4.39 -5.73 -36.98
C ASP A 355 5.15 -7.09 -37.00
N GLY A 356 6.50 -7.10 -36.95
CA GLY A 356 7.31 -8.33 -37.18
C GLY A 356 8.00 -9.02 -35.99
N SER A 357 7.94 -8.53 -34.75
CA SER A 357 8.80 -9.06 -33.66
C SER A 357 8.10 -10.01 -32.68
N GLN A 358 8.78 -11.10 -32.33
CA GLN A 358 8.43 -12.14 -31.35
C GLN A 358 7.62 -11.64 -30.14
N THR A 359 6.60 -12.41 -29.77
CA THR A 359 5.71 -12.13 -28.63
C THR A 359 6.36 -12.48 -27.30
N TRP A 360 7.25 -11.63 -26.81
CA TRP A 360 7.58 -11.62 -25.38
C TRP A 360 6.43 -10.95 -24.64
N ASP A 361 5.89 -11.58 -23.60
CA ASP A 361 5.01 -10.90 -22.66
C ASP A 361 5.88 -10.48 -21.49
N PHE A 362 6.16 -9.18 -21.41
CA PHE A 362 7.06 -8.54 -20.44
C PHE A 362 6.79 -8.98 -19.00
N MET A 363 5.54 -9.42 -18.70
CA MET A 363 5.15 -9.98 -17.40
C MET A 363 4.23 -11.21 -17.47
N ASN A 364 3.93 -11.76 -18.65
CA ASN A 364 3.16 -12.99 -18.91
C ASN A 364 1.95 -13.22 -18.00
N ARG A 365 1.08 -12.20 -17.87
CA ARG A 365 -0.10 -12.21 -16.95
C ARG A 365 0.22 -12.54 -15.48
N GLY A 366 1.48 -12.37 -15.06
CA GLY A 366 1.95 -12.56 -13.69
C GLY A 366 2.76 -13.83 -13.42
N ASP A 367 3.20 -14.59 -14.43
CA ASP A 367 4.05 -15.76 -14.18
C ASP A 367 5.47 -15.37 -13.77
N ALA A 368 5.79 -15.59 -12.49
CA ALA A 368 7.09 -15.34 -11.89
C ALA A 368 8.25 -16.10 -12.56
N LYS A 369 7.97 -17.21 -13.27
CA LYS A 369 9.00 -18.07 -13.89
C LYS A 369 9.52 -17.54 -15.22
N THR A 370 8.75 -16.68 -15.90
CA THR A 370 9.09 -16.16 -17.25
C THR A 370 9.28 -14.65 -17.26
N CYS A 371 9.54 -14.02 -16.10
CA CYS A 371 9.74 -12.58 -16.02
C CYS A 371 11.03 -12.13 -16.70
N SER A 372 11.06 -10.85 -17.08
CA SER A 372 12.26 -10.18 -17.60
C SER A 372 13.52 -10.49 -16.76
N PRO A 373 14.70 -10.64 -17.40
CA PRO A 373 15.98 -10.83 -16.71
C PRO A 373 16.52 -9.54 -16.06
N THR A 374 15.84 -8.42 -16.23
CA THR A 374 16.20 -7.09 -15.70
C THR A 374 15.96 -6.96 -14.18
N ALA A 375 16.44 -5.87 -13.59
CA ALA A 375 16.17 -5.47 -12.21
C ALA A 375 14.66 -5.47 -11.90
N THR A 376 13.85 -4.93 -12.82
CA THR A 376 12.39 -4.90 -12.72
C THR A 376 11.80 -6.30 -12.58
N GLY A 377 12.27 -7.26 -13.39
CA GLY A 377 11.78 -8.65 -13.32
C GLY A 377 12.19 -9.35 -12.03
N GLN A 378 13.39 -9.07 -11.50
CA GLN A 378 13.82 -9.57 -10.19
C GLN A 378 12.98 -9.00 -9.04
N CYS A 379 12.76 -7.68 -9.02
CA CYS A 379 11.90 -7.01 -8.03
C CYS A 379 10.46 -7.55 -8.07
N PHE A 380 9.92 -7.83 -9.26
CA PHE A 380 8.61 -8.46 -9.40
C PHE A 380 8.57 -9.85 -8.77
N ARG A 381 9.57 -10.71 -9.04
CA ARG A 381 9.64 -12.06 -8.45
C ARG A 381 9.67 -12.00 -6.92
N GLN A 382 10.45 -11.07 -6.36
CA GLN A 382 10.49 -10.85 -4.91
C GLN A 382 9.13 -10.39 -4.36
N ALA A 383 8.47 -9.43 -5.02
CA ALA A 383 7.15 -8.94 -4.61
C ALA A 383 6.09 -10.04 -4.70
N ALA A 384 6.10 -10.85 -5.76
CA ALA A 384 5.21 -11.99 -5.93
C ALA A 384 5.43 -13.08 -4.86
N ALA A 385 6.70 -13.37 -4.52
CA ALA A 385 7.04 -14.29 -3.44
C ALA A 385 6.58 -13.76 -2.07
N ALA A 386 6.89 -12.51 -1.74
CA ALA A 386 6.47 -11.85 -0.50
C ALA A 386 4.94 -11.79 -0.38
N HIS A 387 4.24 -11.49 -1.47
CA HIS A 387 2.78 -11.52 -1.50
C HIS A 387 2.21 -12.92 -1.21
N LYS A 388 2.77 -13.96 -1.84
CA LYS A 388 2.37 -15.35 -1.60
C LYS A 388 2.63 -15.77 -0.15
N GLU A 389 3.79 -15.41 0.42
CA GLU A 389 4.13 -15.64 1.82
C GLU A 389 3.18 -14.91 2.77
N PHE A 390 2.87 -13.64 2.48
CA PHE A 390 1.92 -12.85 3.25
C PHE A 390 0.53 -13.47 3.25
N VAL A 391 -0.03 -13.83 2.09
CA VAL A 391 -1.35 -14.49 1.99
C VAL A 391 -1.36 -15.83 2.73
N ALA A 392 -0.27 -16.60 2.66
CA ALA A 392 -0.16 -17.86 3.39
C ALA A 392 -0.11 -17.65 4.92
N ALA A 393 0.57 -16.61 5.38
CA ALA A 393 0.74 -16.29 6.80
C ALA A 393 -0.42 -15.48 7.39
N ALA A 394 -1.16 -14.74 6.56
CA ALA A 394 -2.34 -13.96 6.92
C ALA A 394 -3.61 -14.82 7.02
N LYS A 395 -3.51 -16.14 6.83
CA LYS A 395 -4.60 -17.06 7.17
C LYS A 395 -5.07 -16.74 8.58
N PRO A 396 -6.39 -16.60 8.79
CA PRO A 396 -6.91 -16.19 10.09
C PRO A 396 -6.45 -17.21 11.13
N ALA A 397 -5.55 -16.79 12.03
CA ALA A 397 -5.40 -17.48 13.30
C ALA A 397 -6.81 -17.57 13.91
N SER A 398 -7.14 -18.70 14.55
CA SER A 398 -8.44 -18.91 15.18
C SER A 398 -8.89 -17.61 15.84
N ARG A 399 -9.95 -16.99 15.30
CA ARG A 399 -10.37 -15.64 15.64
C ARG A 399 -10.87 -15.65 17.07
N GLY A 400 -9.94 -15.51 18.02
CA GLY A 400 -10.27 -15.34 19.42
C GLY A 400 -11.08 -14.07 19.55
N LEU A 401 -12.21 -14.17 20.25
CA LEU A 401 -12.96 -13.01 20.69
C LEU A 401 -12.06 -12.15 21.59
N ASP A 402 -12.38 -10.86 21.68
CA ASP A 402 -11.61 -9.97 22.54
C ASP A 402 -11.87 -10.33 24.01
N ALA A 403 -10.87 -10.91 24.67
CA ALA A 403 -11.01 -11.46 26.03
C ALA A 403 -11.47 -10.41 27.06
N ASP A 404 -11.09 -9.14 26.88
CA ASP A 404 -11.53 -8.05 27.76
C ASP A 404 -13.04 -7.82 27.60
N LEU A 405 -13.53 -7.76 26.36
CA LEU A 405 -14.95 -7.58 26.09
C LEU A 405 -15.79 -8.82 26.42
N GLU A 406 -15.25 -10.03 26.25
CA GLU A 406 -15.89 -11.26 26.74
C GLU A 406 -16.04 -11.25 28.25
N LYS A 407 -15.00 -10.86 28.98
CA LYS A 407 -15.04 -10.74 30.44
C LYS A 407 -16.08 -9.71 30.88
N ALA A 408 -16.08 -8.52 30.26
CA ALA A 408 -17.11 -7.51 30.52
C ALA A 408 -18.52 -8.05 30.27
N TRP A 409 -18.70 -8.85 29.21
CA TRP A 409 -20.01 -9.44 28.89
C TRP A 409 -20.42 -10.52 29.89
N ALA A 410 -19.48 -11.33 30.36
CA ALA A 410 -19.72 -12.31 31.41
C ALA A 410 -20.18 -11.65 32.72
N GLU A 411 -19.47 -10.59 33.16
CA GLU A 411 -19.83 -9.79 34.35
C GLU A 411 -21.22 -9.13 34.17
N LEU A 412 -21.52 -8.61 32.98
CA LEU A 412 -22.82 -8.04 32.66
C LEU A 412 -23.94 -9.09 32.70
N SER A 413 -23.68 -10.27 32.14
CA SER A 413 -24.63 -11.38 32.07
C SER A 413 -24.94 -11.93 33.46
N GLU A 414 -23.94 -12.00 34.33
CA GLU A 414 -24.11 -12.37 35.74
C GLU A 414 -24.95 -11.33 36.48
N LYS A 415 -24.69 -10.03 36.26
CA LYS A 415 -25.42 -8.93 36.90
C LYS A 415 -26.91 -8.91 36.54
N PHE A 416 -27.26 -9.19 35.29
CA PHE A 416 -28.60 -8.92 34.75
C PHE A 416 -29.46 -10.17 34.45
N GLY A 417 -28.84 -11.36 34.36
CA GLY A 417 -29.52 -12.59 33.96
C GLY A 417 -29.88 -12.64 32.47
N SER A 418 -30.42 -13.78 32.02
CA SER A 418 -30.70 -14.06 30.60
C SER A 418 -31.73 -13.12 29.98
N ASP A 419 -32.81 -12.83 30.70
CA ASP A 419 -33.97 -12.14 30.15
C ASP A 419 -33.61 -10.69 29.79
N LYS A 420 -32.89 -10.02 30.69
CA LYS A 420 -32.45 -8.64 30.48
C LYS A 420 -31.33 -8.53 29.44
N CYS A 421 -30.45 -9.53 29.35
CA CYS A 421 -29.49 -9.63 28.25
C CYS A 421 -30.19 -9.80 26.89
N GLY A 422 -31.32 -10.50 26.87
CA GLY A 422 -32.21 -10.60 25.71
C GLY A 422 -32.74 -9.23 25.28
N GLU A 423 -33.25 -8.42 26.21
CA GLU A 423 -33.72 -7.05 25.92
C GLU A 423 -32.59 -6.16 25.38
N LEU A 424 -31.39 -6.20 25.97
CA LEU A 424 -30.23 -5.45 25.48
C LEU A 424 -29.87 -5.83 24.04
N THR A 425 -29.88 -7.13 23.76
CA THR A 425 -29.60 -7.68 22.44
C THR A 425 -30.64 -7.25 21.42
N GLU A 426 -31.92 -7.18 21.80
CA GLU A 426 -33.01 -6.69 20.96
C GLU A 426 -32.83 -5.20 20.59
N ILE A 427 -32.51 -4.35 21.57
CA ILE A 427 -32.24 -2.91 21.34
C ILE A 427 -31.06 -2.75 20.37
N ALA A 428 -29.97 -3.50 20.60
CA ALA A 428 -28.80 -3.45 19.73
C ALA A 428 -29.11 -3.96 18.31
N SER A 429 -29.93 -5.01 18.19
CA SER A 429 -30.37 -5.56 16.90
C SER A 429 -31.23 -4.56 16.11
N ASP A 430 -32.14 -3.83 16.76
CA ASP A 430 -32.92 -2.77 16.10
C ASP A 430 -32.02 -1.63 15.59
N ALA A 431 -31.11 -1.14 16.44
CA ALA A 431 -30.18 -0.10 16.06
C ALA A 431 -29.33 -0.53 14.86
N ARG A 432 -28.88 -1.78 14.85
CA ARG A 432 -28.17 -2.39 13.72
C ARG A 432 -29.03 -2.46 12.45
N GLY A 433 -30.29 -2.90 12.56
CA GLY A 433 -31.23 -2.96 11.44
C GLY A 433 -31.43 -1.60 10.78
N LYS A 434 -31.60 -0.54 11.58
CA LYS A 434 -31.69 0.85 11.10
C LYS A 434 -30.41 1.32 10.41
N LEU A 435 -29.24 0.98 10.97
CA LEU A 435 -27.94 1.24 10.36
C LEU A 435 -27.81 0.58 8.98
N ILE A 436 -28.15 -0.71 8.87
CA ILE A 436 -28.12 -1.45 7.60
C ILE A 436 -29.05 -0.80 6.57
N ALA A 437 -30.27 -0.42 6.97
CA ALA A 437 -31.22 0.24 6.08
C ALA A 437 -30.67 1.56 5.52
N CYS A 438 -30.09 2.39 6.37
CA CYS A 438 -29.46 3.66 5.96
C CYS A 438 -28.26 3.43 5.03
N ILE A 439 -27.36 2.49 5.35
CA ILE A 439 -26.22 2.17 4.49
C ILE A 439 -26.70 1.74 3.09
N LYS A 440 -27.73 0.89 3.01
CA LYS A 440 -28.31 0.47 1.72
C LYS A 440 -28.89 1.65 0.95
N GLU A 441 -29.63 2.54 1.62
CA GLU A 441 -30.18 3.75 0.99
C GLU A 441 -29.08 4.67 0.45
N GLN A 442 -28.02 4.89 1.23
CA GLN A 442 -26.88 5.71 0.83
C GLN A 442 -26.12 5.09 -0.36
N CYS A 443 -25.91 3.77 -0.37
CA CYS A 443 -25.33 3.06 -1.51
C CYS A 443 -26.19 3.22 -2.77
N GLN A 444 -27.52 3.07 -2.66
CA GLN A 444 -28.44 3.28 -3.77
C GLN A 444 -28.41 4.73 -4.30
N LYS A 445 -28.34 5.72 -3.42
CA LYS A 445 -28.17 7.13 -3.80
C LYS A 445 -26.83 7.38 -4.50
N ALA A 446 -25.75 6.75 -4.03
CA ALA A 446 -24.43 6.86 -4.66
C ALA A 446 -24.41 6.21 -6.06
N GLU A 447 -24.98 5.02 -6.22
CA GLU A 447 -25.14 4.37 -7.54
C GLU A 447 -26.00 5.19 -8.49
N GLY A 448 -27.11 5.76 -8.00
CA GLY A 448 -27.96 6.67 -8.77
C GLY A 448 -27.20 7.91 -9.25
N ARG A 449 -26.35 8.49 -8.40
CA ARG A 449 -25.49 9.63 -8.75
C ARG A 449 -24.41 9.27 -9.77
N ALA A 450 -23.76 8.12 -9.60
CA ALA A 450 -22.76 7.62 -10.54
C ALA A 450 -23.35 7.42 -11.95
N ARG A 451 -24.66 7.15 -12.04
CA ARG A 451 -25.41 7.04 -13.31
C ARG A 451 -25.98 8.37 -13.81
N SER A 452 -25.91 9.45 -13.03
CA SER A 452 -26.42 10.77 -13.41
C SER A 452 -25.45 11.54 -14.31
N LYS A 453 -25.96 12.56 -15.03
CA LYS A 453 -25.14 13.38 -15.94
C LYS A 453 -24.08 14.25 -15.24
N ASN A 454 -24.19 14.46 -13.92
CA ASN A 454 -23.25 15.25 -13.12
C ASN A 454 -22.78 14.47 -11.88
N PRO A 455 -21.88 13.49 -12.05
CA PRO A 455 -21.40 12.65 -10.94
C PRO A 455 -20.53 13.40 -9.92
N PHE A 456 -20.15 14.66 -10.19
CA PHE A 456 -19.23 15.46 -9.36
C PHE A 456 -19.89 16.63 -8.62
N ALA A 457 -21.22 16.74 -8.62
CA ALA A 457 -21.89 17.77 -7.81
C ALA A 457 -21.64 17.50 -6.31
N THR A 458 -20.99 18.45 -5.63
CA THR A 458 -20.78 18.41 -4.17
C THR A 458 -22.13 18.39 -3.48
N SER A 459 -22.47 17.30 -2.78
CA SER A 459 -23.72 17.21 -2.04
C SER A 459 -23.47 17.36 -0.54
N ASN A 460 -24.44 17.95 0.17
CA ASN A 460 -24.49 18.02 1.63
C ASN A 460 -24.71 16.65 2.30
N ASP A 461 -24.62 15.53 1.57
CA ASP A 461 -25.00 14.21 2.08
C ASP A 461 -24.10 13.71 3.21
N ASP A 462 -22.84 14.17 3.28
CA ASP A 462 -21.93 13.81 4.37
C ASP A 462 -22.39 14.40 5.70
N ILE A 463 -22.84 15.67 5.70
CA ILE A 463 -23.42 16.35 6.87
C ILE A 463 -24.71 15.63 7.30
N VAL A 464 -25.54 15.22 6.33
CA VAL A 464 -26.79 14.47 6.61
C VAL A 464 -26.48 13.11 7.24
N ALA A 465 -25.40 12.43 6.83
CA ALA A 465 -25.04 11.13 7.38
C ALA A 465 -24.52 11.21 8.83
N GLU A 466 -23.76 12.25 9.19
CA GLU A 466 -23.30 12.45 10.58
C GLU A 466 -24.45 12.83 11.51
N GLN A 467 -25.34 13.72 11.07
CA GLN A 467 -26.54 14.08 11.84
C GLN A 467 -27.42 12.85 12.05
N TRP A 468 -27.64 12.05 11.00
CA TRP A 468 -28.43 10.83 11.11
C TRP A 468 -27.84 9.80 12.09
N LEU A 469 -26.52 9.61 12.08
CA LEU A 469 -25.84 8.74 13.06
C LEU A 469 -26.02 9.26 14.49
N THR A 470 -25.97 10.58 14.67
CA THR A 470 -26.21 11.25 15.95
C THR A 470 -27.64 11.01 16.42
N ASP A 471 -28.62 11.16 15.53
CA ASP A 471 -30.04 10.95 15.82
C ASP A 471 -30.35 9.48 16.14
N LEU A 472 -29.80 8.53 15.37
CA LEU A 472 -29.96 7.10 15.64
C LEU A 472 -29.39 6.73 17.01
N ARG A 473 -28.22 7.28 17.35
CA ARG A 473 -27.60 7.07 18.65
C ARG A 473 -28.44 7.67 19.79
N ALA A 474 -28.99 8.88 19.61
CA ALA A 474 -29.89 9.49 20.57
C ALA A 474 -31.19 8.67 20.77
N ALA A 475 -31.78 8.18 19.69
CA ALA A 475 -32.96 7.30 19.75
C ALA A 475 -32.65 5.97 20.45
N THR A 476 -31.46 5.41 20.23
CA THR A 476 -31.01 4.18 20.91
C THR A 476 -30.84 4.45 22.42
N LEU A 477 -30.24 5.58 22.80
CA LEU A 477 -30.09 5.99 24.20
C LEU A 477 -31.45 6.19 24.88
N GLN A 478 -32.42 6.81 24.20
CA GLN A 478 -33.77 6.98 24.73
C GLN A 478 -34.42 5.61 25.02
N ARG A 479 -34.38 4.68 24.06
CA ARG A 479 -34.91 3.32 24.24
C ARG A 479 -34.20 2.55 25.36
N ALA A 480 -32.88 2.71 25.48
CA ALA A 480 -32.11 2.11 26.56
C ALA A 480 -32.61 2.64 27.92
N THR A 481 -32.80 3.95 28.03
CA THR A 481 -33.28 4.63 29.24
C THR A 481 -34.69 4.18 29.62
N GLU A 482 -35.60 4.05 28.65
CA GLU A 482 -36.97 3.53 28.85
C GLU A 482 -36.97 2.09 29.41
N LYS A 483 -35.93 1.32 29.10
CA LYS A 483 -35.72 -0.04 29.59
C LYS A 483 -34.86 -0.10 30.86
N GLY A 484 -34.46 1.04 31.42
CA GLY A 484 -33.64 1.12 32.64
C GLY A 484 -32.21 0.61 32.45
N VAL A 485 -31.68 0.69 31.24
CA VAL A 485 -30.32 0.27 30.88
C VAL A 485 -29.54 1.41 30.24
N SER A 486 -28.22 1.37 30.35
CA SER A 486 -27.32 2.38 29.80
C SER A 486 -26.91 2.06 28.36
N LEU A 487 -26.42 3.09 27.65
CA LEU A 487 -25.87 2.92 26.31
C LEU A 487 -24.62 2.01 26.30
N HIS A 488 -23.84 2.01 27.38
CA HIS A 488 -22.70 1.11 27.57
C HIS A 488 -23.13 -0.36 27.53
N GLU A 489 -24.22 -0.70 28.21
CA GLU A 489 -24.72 -2.07 28.27
C GLU A 489 -25.26 -2.51 26.90
N VAL A 490 -25.95 -1.61 26.19
CA VAL A 490 -26.40 -1.86 24.80
C VAL A 490 -25.23 -2.02 23.83
N ALA A 491 -24.17 -1.22 23.99
CA ALA A 491 -22.98 -1.31 23.16
C ALA A 491 -22.32 -2.70 23.24
N LEU A 492 -22.15 -3.20 24.46
CA LEU A 492 -21.54 -4.50 24.71
C LEU A 492 -22.42 -5.64 24.18
N ALA A 493 -23.75 -5.52 24.34
CA ALA A 493 -24.70 -6.46 23.72
C ALA A 493 -24.62 -6.44 22.18
N GLY A 494 -24.45 -5.27 21.57
CA GLY A 494 -24.24 -5.15 20.13
C GLY A 494 -22.95 -5.80 19.65
N TRP A 495 -21.88 -5.70 20.43
CA TRP A 495 -20.63 -6.41 20.16
C TRP A 495 -20.80 -7.93 20.28
N HIS A 496 -21.40 -8.41 21.37
CA HIS A 496 -21.64 -9.83 21.59
C HIS A 496 -22.56 -10.42 20.50
N LEU A 497 -23.68 -9.75 20.20
CA LEU A 497 -24.60 -10.14 19.14
C LEU A 497 -23.87 -10.35 17.81
N LYS A 498 -23.03 -9.39 17.39
CA LYS A 498 -22.38 -9.44 16.09
C LYS A 498 -21.28 -10.50 16.04
N TYR A 499 -20.34 -10.46 16.99
CA TYR A 499 -19.11 -11.24 16.91
C TYR A 499 -19.21 -12.61 17.56
N VAL A 500 -20.06 -12.78 18.58
CA VAL A 500 -20.23 -14.04 19.32
C VAL A 500 -21.46 -14.77 18.82
N SER A 501 -22.65 -14.19 18.97
CA SER A 501 -23.91 -14.88 18.67
C SER A 501 -24.10 -15.19 17.19
N GLN A 502 -23.65 -14.29 16.30
CA GLN A 502 -23.80 -14.47 14.86
C GLN A 502 -22.51 -14.85 14.13
N GLU A 503 -21.37 -14.91 14.84
CA GLU A 503 -20.05 -15.22 14.28
C GLU A 503 -19.71 -14.37 13.02
N VAL A 504 -20.19 -13.11 12.99
CA VAL A 504 -20.00 -12.21 11.84
C VAL A 504 -18.65 -11.54 11.96
N HIS A 505 -17.63 -12.22 11.43
CA HIS A 505 -16.25 -11.77 11.48
C HIS A 505 -15.79 -11.08 10.17
N LEU A 506 -16.66 -10.27 9.54
CA LEU A 506 -16.48 -9.66 8.21
C LEU A 506 -16.42 -10.67 7.07
N ARG A 507 -17.56 -10.84 6.38
CA ARG A 507 -17.60 -11.42 5.03
C ARG A 507 -17.71 -10.28 4.02
N GLU A 508 -17.31 -10.53 2.77
CA GLU A 508 -17.62 -9.62 1.64
C GLU A 508 -19.12 -9.29 1.53
N LYS A 509 -19.98 -10.10 2.17
CA LYS A 509 -21.44 -9.96 2.21
C LYS A 509 -21.99 -9.39 3.52
N ASP A 510 -21.15 -8.97 4.48
CA ASP A 510 -21.63 -8.30 5.69
C ASP A 510 -22.17 -6.90 5.29
N PRO A 511 -23.48 -6.64 5.39
CA PRO A 511 -24.05 -5.37 4.96
C PRO A 511 -23.64 -4.19 5.85
N ASP A 512 -23.09 -4.43 7.03
CA ASP A 512 -22.67 -3.41 7.99
C ASP A 512 -21.35 -3.76 8.70
N PRO A 513 -20.23 -3.76 7.97
CA PRO A 513 -18.93 -4.19 8.50
C PRO A 513 -18.55 -3.44 9.78
N SER A 514 -18.95 -2.18 9.91
CA SER A 514 -18.55 -1.26 10.96
C SER A 514 -19.43 -1.25 12.22
N PHE A 515 -20.59 -1.90 12.25
CA PHE A 515 -21.32 -2.10 13.50
C PHE A 515 -20.52 -3.05 14.44
N PRO A 516 -20.58 -2.91 15.76
CA PRO A 516 -21.16 -1.80 16.56
C PRO A 516 -20.32 -0.53 16.62
N TRP A 517 -19.10 -0.55 16.09
CA TRP A 517 -18.09 0.49 16.27
C TRP A 517 -18.48 1.88 15.73
N THR A 518 -19.28 1.95 14.67
CA THR A 518 -19.80 3.22 14.14
C THR A 518 -20.70 3.95 15.12
N LEU A 519 -21.53 3.20 15.86
CA LEU A 519 -22.53 3.77 16.77
C LEU A 519 -22.02 3.84 18.21
N PHE A 520 -21.28 2.82 18.64
CA PHE A 520 -20.93 2.60 20.04
C PHE A 520 -19.41 2.48 20.27
N GLY A 521 -18.61 2.99 19.34
CA GLY A 521 -17.16 2.88 19.42
C GLY A 521 -16.60 3.46 20.71
N ARG A 522 -17.17 4.56 21.23
CA ARG A 522 -16.74 5.15 22.51
C ARG A 522 -16.98 4.21 23.69
N GLU A 523 -18.19 3.68 23.83
CA GLU A 523 -18.59 2.80 24.93
C GLU A 523 -17.78 1.51 24.94
N LEU A 524 -17.54 0.91 23.77
CA LEU A 524 -16.76 -0.32 23.65
C LEU A 524 -15.29 -0.13 24.02
N LEU A 525 -14.71 1.01 23.67
CA LEU A 525 -13.35 1.35 24.10
C LEU A 525 -13.32 1.51 25.62
N GLU A 526 -14.31 2.19 26.20
CA GLU A 526 -14.43 2.36 27.66
C GLU A 526 -14.62 1.02 28.39
N HIS A 527 -15.38 0.07 27.85
CA HIS A 527 -15.51 -1.29 28.41
C HIS A 527 -14.19 -2.05 28.40
N LYS A 528 -13.51 -2.10 27.25
CA LYS A 528 -12.20 -2.75 27.15
C LYS A 528 -11.20 -2.14 28.13
N GLU A 529 -11.20 -0.82 28.20
CA GLU A 529 -10.39 -0.05 29.13
C GLU A 529 -10.66 -0.45 30.59
N GLN A 530 -11.92 -0.53 31.02
CA GLN A 530 -12.27 -0.91 32.38
C GLN A 530 -11.78 -2.31 32.78
N GLN A 531 -11.66 -3.22 31.81
CA GLN A 531 -11.23 -4.60 32.06
C GLN A 531 -9.71 -4.77 32.06
N GLN A 532 -8.97 -3.81 31.50
CA GLN A 532 -7.52 -3.86 31.52
C GLN A 532 -6.98 -3.54 32.92
N PRO A 533 -6.09 -4.38 33.49
CA PRO A 533 -5.55 -4.20 34.85
C PRO A 533 -4.80 -2.87 35.00
N CYS A 534 -4.32 -2.30 33.88
CA CYS A 534 -3.82 -0.94 33.75
C CYS A 534 -4.30 -0.41 32.41
N LEU A 535 -4.85 0.80 32.40
CA LEU A 535 -5.33 1.43 31.18
C LEU A 535 -4.13 1.70 30.26
N SER A 536 -3.88 0.79 29.31
CA SER A 536 -2.80 0.93 28.31
C SER A 536 -2.91 2.27 27.59
N ARG A 537 -4.14 2.76 27.41
CA ARG A 537 -4.44 4.09 26.89
C ARG A 537 -3.94 5.22 27.77
N GLU A 538 -4.07 5.14 29.09
CA GLU A 538 -3.57 6.16 30.01
C GLU A 538 -2.05 6.20 29.97
N LEU A 539 -1.39 5.04 30.01
CA LEU A 539 0.06 4.96 29.89
C LEU A 539 0.54 5.57 28.56
N ARG A 540 -0.11 5.20 27.45
CA ARG A 540 0.18 5.76 26.11
C ARG A 540 -0.14 7.24 26.01
N GLY A 541 -1.21 7.68 26.65
CA GLY A 541 -1.64 9.09 26.74
C GLY A 541 -0.59 9.92 27.46
N SER A 542 -0.14 9.46 28.63
CA SER A 542 0.95 10.06 29.38
C SER A 542 2.24 10.10 28.57
N HIS A 543 2.63 8.97 27.94
CA HIS A 543 3.79 8.93 27.06
C HIS A 543 3.73 9.97 25.94
N ARG A 544 2.59 10.04 25.22
CA ARG A 544 2.41 10.97 24.10
C ARG A 544 2.46 12.44 24.56
N LEU A 545 1.81 12.76 25.68
CA LEU A 545 1.80 14.12 26.22
C LEU A 545 3.19 14.52 26.73
N LEU A 546 3.91 13.62 27.41
CA LEU A 546 5.29 13.85 27.83
C LEU A 546 6.24 14.08 26.64
N ARG A 547 6.08 13.33 25.54
CA ARG A 547 6.82 13.58 24.29
C ARG A 547 6.44 14.89 23.61
N LYS A 548 5.18 15.30 23.73
CA LYS A 548 4.72 16.60 23.22
C LYS A 548 5.36 17.73 24.01
N LEU A 549 5.34 17.66 25.34
CA LEU A 549 6.04 18.58 26.23
C LEU A 549 7.53 18.65 25.90
N GLN A 550 8.20 17.51 25.72
CA GLN A 550 9.61 17.49 25.34
C GLN A 550 9.88 18.32 24.08
N ARG A 551 9.06 18.15 23.03
CA ARG A 551 9.21 18.90 21.78
C ARG A 551 8.89 20.38 21.95
N SER A 552 7.81 20.70 22.66
CA SER A 552 7.41 22.08 22.94
C SER A 552 8.46 22.80 23.79
N ALA A 553 9.12 22.11 24.73
CA ALA A 553 10.19 22.67 25.56
C ALA A 553 11.46 22.96 24.75
N VAL A 554 11.85 22.06 23.84
CA VAL A 554 12.95 22.31 22.90
C VAL A 554 12.64 23.52 22.01
N GLN A 555 11.43 23.57 21.43
CA GLN A 555 11.02 24.69 20.60
C GLN A 555 10.97 26.02 21.36
N ALA A 556 10.47 26.02 22.60
CA ALA A 556 10.44 27.23 23.43
C ALA A 556 11.83 27.66 23.89
N ALA A 557 12.76 26.73 24.10
CA ALA A 557 14.15 27.05 24.39
C ALA A 557 14.88 27.69 23.19
N GLU A 558 14.47 27.36 21.96
CA GLU A 558 15.01 27.94 20.73
C GLU A 558 14.29 29.24 20.30
N ASP A 559 12.99 29.35 20.57
CA ASP A 559 12.12 30.46 20.17
C ASP A 559 11.09 30.82 21.27
N ALA A 560 11.32 31.95 21.94
CA ALA A 560 10.47 32.44 23.02
C ALA A 560 9.01 32.67 22.61
N THR A 561 8.71 32.89 21.33
CA THR A 561 7.32 33.04 20.85
C THR A 561 6.51 31.74 20.95
N LYS A 562 7.18 30.61 21.20
CA LYS A 562 6.56 29.29 21.38
C LYS A 562 6.25 28.94 22.85
N GLU A 563 6.60 29.80 23.81
CA GLU A 563 6.34 29.56 25.25
C GLU A 563 4.86 29.28 25.56
N GLY A 564 3.93 29.95 24.88
CA GLY A 564 2.49 29.71 25.06
C GLY A 564 2.09 28.25 24.78
N LYS A 565 2.75 27.60 23.81
CA LYS A 565 2.48 26.18 23.50
C LYS A 565 3.02 25.24 24.57
N LEU A 566 4.17 25.57 25.15
CA LEU A 566 4.74 24.85 26.28
C LEU A 566 3.81 24.92 27.49
N GLN A 567 3.25 26.11 27.78
CA GLN A 567 2.31 26.31 28.88
C GLN A 567 1.01 25.49 28.72
N GLU A 568 0.42 25.47 27.53
CA GLU A 568 -0.74 24.60 27.23
C GLU A 568 -0.43 23.12 27.48
N ASP A 569 0.79 22.67 27.12
CA ASP A 569 1.20 21.28 27.30
C ASP A 569 1.51 20.95 28.77
N GLN A 570 2.06 21.90 29.54
CA GLN A 570 2.24 21.79 31.00
C GLN A 570 0.89 21.66 31.72
N GLU A 571 -0.09 22.49 31.36
CA GLU A 571 -1.46 22.43 31.91
C GLU A 571 -2.15 21.10 31.56
N ALA A 572 -2.02 20.64 30.32
CA ALA A 572 -2.55 19.35 29.89
C ALA A 572 -1.92 18.17 30.67
N ILE A 573 -0.64 18.26 31.02
CA ILE A 573 0.06 17.27 31.85
C ILE A 573 -0.39 17.35 33.31
N ALA A 574 -0.55 18.55 33.86
CA ALA A 574 -1.06 18.73 35.21
C ALA A 574 -2.45 18.10 35.37
N ALA A 575 -3.32 18.25 34.36
CA ALA A 575 -4.65 17.64 34.33
C ALA A 575 -4.64 16.10 34.22
N MET A 576 -3.52 15.46 33.86
CA MET A 576 -3.43 14.00 33.81
C MET A 576 -3.35 13.33 35.18
N LYS A 577 -2.85 14.03 36.22
CA LYS A 577 -2.65 13.46 37.57
C LYS A 577 -3.90 12.75 38.11
N CYS A 578 -5.08 13.26 37.78
CA CYS A 578 -6.36 12.76 38.27
C CYS A 578 -6.96 11.59 37.48
N ARG A 579 -6.33 11.13 36.39
CA ARG A 579 -6.96 10.14 35.48
C ARG A 579 -6.52 8.70 35.76
N MET A 580 -5.28 8.50 36.22
CA MET A 580 -4.70 7.18 36.40
C MET A 580 -5.43 6.33 37.47
N LYS A 581 -6.18 5.30 37.06
CA LYS A 581 -6.88 4.42 38.01
C LYS A 581 -5.95 3.56 38.85
N CYS A 582 -4.82 3.14 38.28
CA CYS A 582 -3.86 2.30 38.98
C CYS A 582 -2.98 3.13 39.94
N PRO A 583 -3.02 2.88 41.26
CA PRO A 583 -2.23 3.66 42.23
C PRO A 583 -0.72 3.60 41.99
N HIS A 584 -0.21 2.45 41.54
CA HIS A 584 1.22 2.29 41.29
C HIS A 584 1.69 3.09 40.07
N CYS A 585 0.92 3.06 38.98
CA CYS A 585 1.26 3.82 37.79
C CYS A 585 1.05 5.32 38.02
N SER A 586 0.00 5.71 38.75
CA SER A 586 -0.22 7.10 39.16
C SER A 586 0.98 7.65 39.95
N ASN A 587 1.41 6.94 41.00
CA ASN A 587 2.57 7.32 41.80
C ASN A 587 3.88 7.34 40.96
N ALA A 588 4.06 6.38 40.05
CA ALA A 588 5.21 6.37 39.15
C ALA A 588 5.22 7.61 38.23
N LEU A 589 4.06 7.98 37.68
CA LEU A 589 3.90 9.18 36.88
C LEU A 589 4.13 10.44 37.72
N GLU A 590 3.59 10.55 38.92
CA GLU A 590 3.82 11.69 39.81
C GLU A 590 5.30 11.89 40.13
N LYS A 591 6.02 10.80 40.45
CA LYS A 591 7.48 10.85 40.66
C LYS A 591 8.22 11.29 39.41
N LEU A 592 7.76 10.89 38.23
CA LEU A 592 8.32 11.34 36.97
C LEU A 592 8.07 12.83 36.74
N LEU A 593 6.83 13.29 36.94
CA LEU A 593 6.45 14.71 36.77
C LEU A 593 7.23 15.60 37.74
N ALA A 594 7.47 15.15 38.97
CA ALA A 594 8.29 15.88 39.94
C ALA A 594 9.75 16.06 39.47
N LYS A 595 10.30 15.09 38.73
CA LYS A 595 11.66 15.17 38.17
C LYS A 595 11.76 16.04 36.92
N LEU A 596 10.64 16.29 36.22
CA LEU A 596 10.64 17.07 34.99
C LEU A 596 10.69 18.59 35.22
N HIS A 597 10.61 19.04 36.48
CA HIS A 597 10.61 20.45 36.86
C HIS A 597 9.63 21.26 36.02
N LEU A 598 8.35 20.83 35.99
CA LEU A 598 7.34 21.44 35.12
C LEU A 598 7.14 22.95 35.35
N ASP A 599 7.51 23.47 36.52
CA ASP A 599 7.44 24.90 36.85
C ASP A 599 8.76 25.66 36.53
N GLY A 600 9.77 24.96 36.01
CA GLY A 600 11.08 25.51 35.63
C GLY A 600 11.08 26.18 34.25
N MET A 601 12.22 26.78 33.89
CA MET A 601 12.40 27.40 32.58
C MET A 601 12.50 26.32 31.49
N PRO A 602 12.18 26.63 30.21
CA PRO A 602 12.26 25.64 29.13
C PRO A 602 13.59 24.85 29.05
N PRO A 603 14.78 25.47 29.22
CA PRO A 603 16.05 24.74 29.25
C PRO A 603 16.14 23.70 30.36
N ASP A 604 15.60 24.00 31.55
CA ASP A 604 15.61 23.08 32.70
C ASP A 604 14.76 21.84 32.41
N ILE A 605 13.60 22.05 31.77
CA ILE A 605 12.70 20.96 31.34
C ILE A 605 13.40 20.10 30.27
N VAL A 606 14.11 20.71 29.32
CA VAL A 606 14.88 19.99 28.29
C VAL A 606 15.99 19.15 28.92
N GLU A 607 16.76 19.71 29.85
CA GLU A 607 17.83 19.00 30.54
C GLU A 607 17.29 17.84 31.38
N ALA A 608 16.24 18.08 32.17
CA ALA A 608 15.57 17.06 32.96
C ALA A 608 15.03 15.93 32.07
N THR A 609 14.37 16.27 30.97
CA THR A 609 13.86 15.30 30.01
C THR A 609 14.98 14.49 29.36
N ARG A 610 16.12 15.13 29.02
CA ARG A 610 17.30 14.45 28.47
C ARG A 610 17.92 13.48 29.49
N ALA A 611 18.02 13.87 30.75
CA ALA A 611 18.52 13.02 31.82
C ALA A 611 17.65 11.77 32.02
N ILE A 612 16.32 11.94 31.99
CA ILE A 612 15.36 10.83 32.15
C ILE A 612 15.31 9.93 30.91
N SER A 613 15.28 10.51 29.71
CA SER A 613 15.20 9.78 28.44
C SER A 613 16.49 9.09 28.01
N GLY A 614 17.57 9.25 28.78
CA GLY A 614 18.86 8.62 28.55
C GLY A 614 18.81 7.08 28.55
N ALA A 615 19.99 6.45 28.58
CA ALA A 615 20.12 4.99 28.50
C ALA A 615 19.52 4.22 29.70
N GLY A 616 19.01 4.90 30.72
CA GLY A 616 18.59 4.32 31.98
C GLY A 616 19.74 4.17 32.96
N GLY A 617 19.40 4.11 34.26
CA GLY A 617 20.38 3.81 35.31
C GLY A 617 20.73 2.33 35.33
N LYS A 618 21.93 1.96 35.81
CA LYS A 618 22.28 0.57 36.11
C LYS A 618 21.95 0.27 37.57
N GLU A 619 21.17 -0.78 37.81
CA GLU A 619 20.84 -1.28 39.14
C GLU A 619 21.41 -2.71 39.29
N GLN A 620 21.94 -3.04 40.47
CA GLN A 620 22.29 -4.41 40.82
C GLN A 620 21.09 -5.06 41.50
N VAL A 621 20.55 -6.12 40.89
CA VAL A 621 19.27 -6.71 41.31
C VAL A 621 19.42 -8.23 41.43
N ASP A 622 18.86 -8.80 42.49
CA ASP A 622 18.69 -10.26 42.60
C ASP A 622 17.80 -10.76 41.45
N CYS A 623 18.27 -11.77 40.70
CA CYS A 623 17.54 -12.24 39.53
C CYS A 623 16.15 -12.83 39.87
N GLN A 624 15.90 -13.23 41.12
CA GLN A 624 14.56 -13.65 41.58
C GLN A 624 13.56 -12.48 41.69
N LYS A 625 14.04 -11.25 41.85
CA LYS A 625 13.19 -10.05 41.88
C LYS A 625 12.84 -9.53 40.49
N LEU A 626 13.47 -10.08 39.46
CA LEU A 626 13.20 -9.73 38.06
C LEU A 626 12.04 -10.57 37.54
N ARG A 627 11.18 -9.93 36.75
CA ARG A 627 10.02 -10.53 36.12
C ARG A 627 10.22 -10.65 34.61
N PHE A 628 9.67 -11.68 34.00
CA PHE A 628 9.60 -11.79 32.55
C PHE A 628 8.57 -10.82 31.99
N ALA A 629 8.90 -10.06 30.96
CA ALA A 629 7.88 -9.36 30.21
C ALA A 629 7.05 -10.35 29.35
N LYS A 630 7.65 -11.44 28.88
CA LYS A 630 7.03 -12.39 27.95
C LYS A 630 6.47 -13.61 28.66
N GLY A 631 5.31 -14.12 28.21
CA GLY A 631 4.77 -15.42 28.64
C GLY A 631 5.46 -16.63 28.02
N CYS A 632 6.13 -16.47 26.87
CA CYS A 632 6.92 -17.53 26.23
C CYS A 632 8.27 -17.06 25.67
N ILE A 633 9.26 -17.96 25.67
CA ILE A 633 10.59 -17.75 25.09
C ILE A 633 11.05 -18.99 24.32
N PRO A 634 11.73 -18.85 23.18
CA PRO A 634 12.30 -19.99 22.48
C PRO A 634 13.58 -20.49 23.17
N ASP A 635 13.86 -21.78 22.99
CA ASP A 635 15.01 -22.50 23.59
C ASP A 635 16.39 -22.14 22.99
N LEU A 636 16.46 -21.15 22.10
CA LEU A 636 17.71 -20.71 21.46
C LEU A 636 17.90 -19.22 21.66
N ILE A 637 19.11 -18.73 21.92
CA ILE A 637 19.40 -17.29 21.98
C ILE A 637 19.67 -16.77 20.56
N GLU A 638 18.96 -15.72 20.13
CA GLU A 638 19.11 -15.17 18.76
C GLU A 638 20.17 -14.08 18.66
N ASN A 639 20.36 -13.29 19.72
CA ASN A 639 21.10 -12.03 19.64
C ASN A 639 22.14 -11.91 20.76
N GLY A 640 23.25 -11.23 20.45
CA GLY A 640 24.35 -10.95 21.38
C GLY A 640 25.42 -12.06 21.43
N PRO A 641 26.36 -11.98 22.38
CA PRO A 641 27.52 -12.89 22.43
C PRO A 641 27.17 -14.37 22.57
N GLN A 642 25.98 -14.69 23.09
CA GLN A 642 25.48 -16.06 23.26
C GLN A 642 24.55 -16.51 22.11
N SER A 643 24.49 -15.78 20.99
CA SER A 643 23.66 -16.17 19.84
C SER A 643 23.98 -17.61 19.39
N GLY A 644 22.94 -18.38 19.08
CA GLY A 644 23.04 -19.81 18.71
C GLY A 644 23.17 -20.78 19.89
N THR A 645 23.28 -20.31 21.13
CA THR A 645 23.38 -21.18 22.32
C THR A 645 21.98 -21.60 22.79
N LYS A 646 21.80 -22.87 23.15
CA LYS A 646 20.57 -23.34 23.82
C LYS A 646 20.49 -22.83 25.25
N LEU A 647 19.27 -22.66 25.78
CA LEU A 647 19.12 -22.14 27.14
C LEU A 647 19.75 -23.07 28.18
N THR A 648 19.60 -24.38 28.00
CA THR A 648 20.20 -25.40 28.88
C THR A 648 21.72 -25.31 28.91
N ASP A 649 22.35 -25.10 27.76
CA ASP A 649 23.82 -25.07 27.66
C ASP A 649 24.37 -23.82 28.34
N LEU A 650 23.67 -22.68 28.21
CA LEU A 650 24.03 -21.46 28.94
C LEU A 650 23.87 -21.63 30.46
N VAL A 651 22.83 -22.32 30.93
CA VAL A 651 22.67 -22.65 32.36
C VAL A 651 23.84 -23.48 32.86
N GLU A 652 24.25 -24.53 32.14
CA GLU A 652 25.39 -25.36 32.53
C GLU A 652 26.68 -24.55 32.62
N ARG A 653 26.93 -23.67 31.64
CA ARG A 653 28.09 -22.77 31.65
C ARG A 653 28.08 -21.80 32.84
N LEU A 654 26.91 -21.26 33.19
CA LEU A 654 26.75 -20.40 34.37
C LEU A 654 27.01 -21.17 35.68
N VAL A 655 26.48 -22.39 35.80
CA VAL A 655 26.67 -23.25 36.99
C VAL A 655 28.14 -23.64 37.17
N LYS A 656 28.86 -23.91 36.06
CA LYS A 656 30.29 -24.22 36.06
C LYS A 656 31.20 -23.00 36.23
N GLY A 657 30.66 -21.78 36.13
CA GLY A 657 31.45 -20.54 36.15
C GLY A 657 32.21 -20.25 34.85
N GLU A 658 31.86 -20.92 33.74
CA GLU A 658 32.43 -20.71 32.41
C GLU A 658 31.84 -19.48 31.69
N GLU A 659 30.67 -19.01 32.14
CA GLU A 659 30.08 -17.74 31.71
C GLU A 659 29.95 -16.83 32.94
N LEU A 660 30.46 -15.60 32.83
CA LEU A 660 30.34 -14.63 33.91
C LEU A 660 28.96 -13.97 33.84
N VAL A 661 28.32 -13.83 35.00
CA VAL A 661 27.02 -13.15 35.13
C VAL A 661 27.09 -11.72 34.59
N GLU A 662 28.24 -11.05 34.73
CA GLU A 662 28.50 -9.69 34.25
C GLU A 662 28.41 -9.55 32.72
N ASN A 663 28.62 -10.65 31.98
CA ASN A 663 28.49 -10.67 30.53
C ASN A 663 27.02 -10.71 30.06
N LEU A 664 26.09 -10.97 30.98
CA LEU A 664 24.65 -11.08 30.69
C LEU A 664 23.97 -9.74 30.91
N VAL A 665 24.01 -8.90 29.89
CA VAL A 665 23.30 -7.61 29.90
C VAL A 665 21.79 -7.83 29.81
N LEU A 666 21.07 -7.28 30.79
CA LEU A 666 19.61 -7.21 30.83
C LEU A 666 19.13 -5.76 30.77
N THR A 667 18.03 -5.54 30.07
CA THR A 667 17.29 -4.26 30.10
C THR A 667 15.91 -4.54 30.68
N ALA A 668 15.51 -3.79 31.72
CA ALA A 668 14.22 -3.92 32.38
C ALA A 668 13.51 -2.57 32.50
N VAL A 669 12.19 -2.57 32.56
CA VAL A 669 11.40 -1.38 32.89
C VAL A 669 10.71 -1.58 34.24
N ARG A 670 10.56 -0.48 34.99
CA ARG A 670 9.82 -0.52 36.25
C ARG A 670 8.33 -0.36 35.95
N PHE A 671 7.54 -1.38 36.29
CA PHE A 671 6.09 -1.37 36.15
C PHE A 671 5.47 -1.97 37.41
N HIS A 672 4.52 -1.24 38.01
CA HIS A 672 3.91 -1.63 39.30
C HIS A 672 4.92 -1.85 40.44
N GLY A 673 6.01 -1.08 40.44
CA GLY A 673 7.10 -1.23 41.41
C GLY A 673 8.02 -2.43 41.15
N GLN A 674 7.66 -3.33 40.23
CA GLN A 674 8.45 -4.50 39.84
C GLN A 674 9.31 -4.20 38.61
N LEU A 675 10.38 -4.96 38.41
CA LEU A 675 11.27 -4.84 37.26
C LEU A 675 10.98 -5.93 36.24
N TYR A 676 10.44 -5.54 35.08
CA TYR A 676 10.14 -6.45 33.98
C TYR A 676 11.25 -6.40 32.94
N VAL A 677 11.93 -7.53 32.75
CA VAL A 677 12.98 -7.68 31.74
C VAL A 677 12.35 -7.65 30.36
N VAL A 678 12.63 -6.58 29.61
CA VAL A 678 12.13 -6.35 28.26
C VAL A 678 13.13 -6.85 27.22
N GLU A 679 14.43 -6.80 27.53
CA GLU A 679 15.50 -7.40 26.74
C GLU A 679 16.33 -8.37 27.56
N GLY A 680 16.57 -9.56 27.00
CA GLY A 680 17.29 -10.62 27.70
C GLY A 680 16.40 -11.56 28.51
N ASN A 681 15.08 -11.66 28.23
CA ASN A 681 14.19 -12.65 28.88
C ASN A 681 14.78 -14.08 28.86
N ARG A 682 15.45 -14.48 27.79
CA ARG A 682 16.16 -15.79 27.69
C ARG A 682 17.31 -15.90 28.68
N ARG A 683 18.12 -14.84 28.81
CA ARG A 683 19.22 -14.76 29.79
C ARG A 683 18.69 -14.75 31.21
N LEU A 684 17.60 -14.02 31.48
CA LEU A 684 16.93 -14.02 32.78
C LEU A 684 16.51 -15.44 33.18
N TRP A 685 15.93 -16.21 32.25
CA TRP A 685 15.55 -17.59 32.51
C TRP A 685 16.77 -18.44 32.89
N CYS A 686 17.87 -18.34 32.12
CA CYS A 686 19.10 -19.05 32.43
C CYS A 686 19.68 -18.66 33.81
N LEU A 687 19.62 -17.37 34.16
CA LEU A 687 20.08 -16.85 35.45
C LEU A 687 19.25 -17.39 36.62
N GLN A 688 17.92 -17.36 36.51
CA GLN A 688 17.03 -17.87 37.56
C GLN A 688 17.16 -19.39 37.74
N GLU A 689 17.32 -20.13 36.64
CA GLU A 689 17.55 -21.56 36.67
C GLU A 689 18.93 -21.91 37.25
N ALA A 690 19.98 -21.14 36.91
CA ALA A 690 21.30 -21.30 37.52
C ALA A 690 21.27 -20.98 39.04
N GLN A 691 20.60 -19.92 39.46
CA GLN A 691 20.39 -19.58 40.89
C GLN A 691 19.68 -20.72 41.63
N ARG A 692 18.66 -21.32 41.02
CA ARG A 692 17.93 -22.47 41.59
C ARG A 692 18.84 -23.69 41.77
N ARG A 693 19.72 -23.98 40.80
CA ARG A 693 20.64 -25.13 40.86
C ARG A 693 21.80 -24.91 41.84
N LEU A 694 22.35 -23.70 41.88
CA LEU A 694 23.46 -23.34 42.76
C LEU A 694 23.02 -23.13 44.21
N GLN A 695 21.72 -22.93 44.47
CA GLN A 695 21.18 -22.52 45.77
C GLN A 695 21.89 -21.27 46.33
N LYS A 696 22.33 -20.37 45.44
CA LYS A 696 23.03 -19.13 45.76
C LYS A 696 22.34 -17.97 45.08
N THR A 697 22.21 -16.85 45.78
CA THR A 697 21.67 -15.61 45.20
C THR A 697 22.59 -15.10 44.10
N ILE A 698 22.04 -14.89 42.91
CA ILE A 698 22.73 -14.31 41.75
C ILE A 698 22.23 -12.88 41.58
N THR A 699 23.12 -11.93 41.79
CA THR A 699 22.89 -10.51 41.50
C THR A 699 23.36 -10.17 40.10
N VAL A 700 22.55 -9.43 39.36
CA VAL A 700 22.81 -9.10 37.96
C VAL A 700 22.68 -7.60 37.75
N SER A 701 23.52 -7.04 36.88
CA SER A 701 23.43 -5.64 36.50
C SER A 701 22.34 -5.45 35.45
N VAL A 702 21.31 -4.66 35.77
CA VAL A 702 20.17 -4.40 34.89
C VAL A 702 20.16 -2.92 34.52
N THR A 703 20.01 -2.64 33.23
CA THR A 703 19.78 -1.28 32.75
C THR A 703 18.28 -0.97 32.84
N VAL A 704 17.92 0.11 33.52
CA VAL A 704 16.52 0.47 33.82
C VAL A 704 16.18 1.82 33.18
N PRO A 705 15.79 1.87 31.89
CA PRO A 705 15.22 3.06 31.30
C PRO A 705 13.88 3.43 31.96
N ASP A 706 13.57 4.73 31.97
CA ASP A 706 12.25 5.20 32.39
C ASP A 706 11.17 4.64 31.46
N LEU A 707 10.05 4.18 32.03
CA LEU A 707 8.99 3.56 31.23
C LEU A 707 8.41 4.53 30.20
N TYR A 708 8.20 5.80 30.57
CA TYR A 708 7.50 6.77 29.75
C TYR A 708 8.44 7.53 28.82
N LEU A 709 9.61 7.95 29.26
CA LEU A 709 10.52 8.78 28.45
C LEU A 709 11.75 8.04 27.94
N GLY A 710 12.07 6.90 28.54
CA GLY A 710 13.23 6.10 28.20
C GLY A 710 13.14 5.47 26.81
N PHE A 711 14.31 5.05 26.32
CA PHE A 711 14.44 4.31 25.08
C PHE A 711 15.16 2.98 25.32
N ILE A 712 14.78 1.99 24.53
CA ILE A 712 15.40 0.68 24.48
C ILE A 712 16.13 0.57 23.15
N ARG A 713 17.38 0.09 23.16
CA ARG A 713 18.20 -0.06 21.96
C ARG A 713 17.94 -1.41 21.30
N ARG A 714 17.33 -1.41 20.11
CA ARG A 714 17.27 -2.58 19.23
C ARG A 714 18.30 -2.44 18.13
N GLN A 715 19.36 -3.26 18.13
CA GLN A 715 20.36 -3.31 17.06
C GLN A 715 20.80 -1.89 16.59
N ASP A 716 20.16 -1.35 15.53
CA ASP A 716 20.49 -0.07 14.90
C ASP A 716 19.52 1.08 15.24
N HIS A 717 18.41 0.85 15.96
CA HIS A 717 17.40 1.87 16.26
C HIS A 717 16.99 1.90 17.74
N ARG A 718 16.43 3.04 18.15
CA ARG A 718 15.90 3.25 19.52
C ARG A 718 14.38 3.22 19.45
N GLU A 719 13.75 2.44 20.32
CA GLU A 719 12.30 2.40 20.46
C GLU A 719 11.89 2.94 21.84
N PRO A 720 10.77 3.68 21.96
CA PRO A 720 10.27 4.10 23.26
C PRO A 720 10.01 2.91 24.20
N ALA A 721 10.46 3.02 25.45
CA ALA A 721 10.41 1.91 26.41
C ALA A 721 8.98 1.40 26.66
N LEU A 722 7.99 2.29 26.81
CA LEU A 722 6.60 1.91 27.01
C LEU A 722 6.03 1.09 25.85
N SER A 723 6.22 1.56 24.60
CA SER A 723 5.76 0.86 23.40
C SER A 723 6.32 -0.55 23.35
N TYR A 724 7.64 -0.67 23.53
CA TYR A 724 8.35 -1.93 23.51
C TYR A 724 7.93 -2.89 24.63
N PHE A 725 7.67 -2.34 25.83
CA PHE A 725 7.18 -3.09 26.98
C PHE A 725 5.76 -3.61 26.73
N LEU A 726 4.82 -2.75 26.34
CA LEU A 726 3.43 -3.14 26.09
C LEU A 726 3.29 -4.14 24.94
N GLU A 727 4.18 -4.13 23.94
CA GLU A 727 4.21 -5.14 22.87
C GLU A 727 4.53 -6.55 23.42
N ARG A 728 5.30 -6.64 24.50
CA ARG A 728 5.81 -7.90 25.04
C ARG A 728 5.11 -8.36 26.30
N PHE A 729 4.59 -7.42 27.08
CA PHE A 729 4.02 -7.65 28.39
C PHE A 729 2.79 -8.56 28.30
N ASP A 730 2.93 -9.76 28.87
CA ASP A 730 1.85 -10.72 28.99
C ASP A 730 1.29 -10.69 30.41
N SER A 731 0.12 -10.06 30.57
CA SER A 731 -0.54 -9.93 31.87
C SER A 731 -0.95 -11.28 32.47
N SER A 732 -1.09 -12.33 31.65
CA SER A 732 -1.55 -13.64 32.12
C SER A 732 -0.52 -14.40 32.97
N CYS A 733 0.77 -14.04 32.87
CA CYS A 733 1.85 -14.78 33.53
C CYS A 733 2.41 -14.10 34.79
N GLU A 734 1.91 -12.89 35.13
CA GLU A 734 2.47 -12.00 36.18
C GLU A 734 4.01 -11.79 36.10
N GLY A 735 4.61 -12.17 34.96
CA GLY A 735 6.05 -12.28 34.75
C GLY A 735 6.80 -13.21 35.71
N GLN A 736 6.12 -14.09 36.47
CA GLN A 736 6.81 -14.99 37.40
C GLN A 736 7.33 -16.24 36.71
N ASN A 737 6.57 -16.75 35.74
CA ASN A 737 6.89 -17.96 34.99
C ASN A 737 6.90 -17.65 33.50
N VAL A 738 7.79 -18.31 32.76
CA VAL A 738 7.84 -18.22 31.31
C VAL A 738 7.90 -19.61 30.71
N LYS A 739 7.08 -19.87 29.69
CA LYS A 739 7.09 -21.14 28.97
C LYS A 739 8.25 -21.16 27.97
N VAL A 740 9.19 -22.08 28.15
CA VAL A 740 10.21 -22.36 27.13
C VAL A 740 9.56 -23.19 26.02
N VAL A 741 9.58 -22.69 24.80
CA VAL A 741 9.11 -23.42 23.62
C VAL A 741 10.32 -23.89 22.81
N PRO A 742 10.27 -25.11 22.22
CA PRO A 742 11.31 -25.54 21.30
C PRO A 742 11.50 -24.48 20.22
N ALA A 743 12.76 -24.17 19.86
CA ALA A 743 13.01 -23.33 18.71
C ALA A 743 12.47 -24.09 17.48
N GLU A 744 11.27 -23.71 17.02
CA GLU A 744 10.82 -24.10 15.70
C GLU A 744 11.83 -23.49 14.73
N PHE A 745 12.79 -24.30 14.29
CA PHE A 745 13.67 -23.91 13.20
C PHE A 745 12.73 -23.45 12.07
N PRO A 746 12.89 -22.22 11.53
CA PRO A 746 12.28 -21.93 10.25
C PRO A 746 12.84 -22.99 9.31
N LYS A 747 12.01 -23.98 8.95
CA LYS A 747 12.42 -25.12 8.14
C LYS A 747 13.20 -24.54 6.96
N ALA A 748 14.49 -24.88 6.87
CA ALA A 748 15.29 -24.54 5.72
C ALA A 748 14.51 -24.96 4.47
N ARG A 749 14.42 -24.05 3.49
CA ARG A 749 13.72 -24.26 2.23
C ARG A 749 13.96 -25.69 1.73
N PRO A 750 12.91 -26.51 1.51
CA PRO A 750 13.10 -27.76 0.81
C PRO A 750 13.43 -27.44 -0.65
N THR A 751 14.61 -27.88 -1.09
CA THR A 751 14.92 -28.08 -2.50
C THR A 751 14.01 -29.19 -3.05
N SER A 752 13.58 -28.97 -4.29
CA SER A 752 12.63 -29.69 -5.15
C SER A 752 12.51 -31.23 -5.04
N ASP A 753 11.22 -31.66 -5.05
CA ASP A 753 10.58 -32.84 -5.69
C ASP A 753 10.80 -34.28 -5.14
N PRO A 754 9.92 -35.27 -5.47
CA PRO A 754 8.45 -35.25 -5.33
C PRO A 754 7.87 -36.55 -4.69
N ALA A 755 6.55 -36.57 -4.51
CA ALA A 755 5.65 -37.71 -4.25
C ALA A 755 5.41 -38.15 -2.78
N SER A 756 4.19 -37.94 -2.29
CA SER A 756 3.38 -38.98 -1.64
C SER A 756 2.05 -38.42 -1.13
N THR A 757 0.98 -38.99 -1.69
CA THR A 757 -0.39 -39.20 -1.21
C THR A 757 -0.65 -38.98 0.29
N SER A 758 -1.66 -38.18 0.64
CA SER A 758 -2.60 -38.48 1.74
C SER A 758 -3.88 -37.66 1.63
N GLN A 759 -4.99 -38.30 2.01
CA GLN A 759 -6.39 -37.92 1.83
C GLN A 759 -6.86 -36.93 2.91
N CYS A 760 -7.75 -36.00 2.55
CA CYS A 760 -8.64 -35.32 3.49
C CYS A 760 -10.10 -35.54 3.09
N ALA A 761 -10.93 -35.85 4.10
CA ALA A 761 -12.38 -35.95 4.03
C ALA A 761 -13.04 -34.56 3.83
N PRO A 762 -14.27 -34.49 3.28
CA PRO A 762 -14.84 -33.24 2.79
C PRO A 762 -15.67 -32.50 3.84
N ALA A 763 -15.67 -31.17 3.73
CA ALA A 763 -16.69 -30.30 4.29
C ALA A 763 -17.77 -30.01 3.22
N ASP A 764 -19.03 -29.94 3.65
CA ASP A 764 -20.20 -29.66 2.82
C ASP A 764 -20.17 -28.26 2.17
N PRO A 765 -20.43 -28.16 0.84
CA PRO A 765 -20.72 -26.90 0.20
C PRO A 765 -22.21 -26.73 -0.12
N LEU A 766 -22.66 -25.48 0.04
CA LEU A 766 -23.95 -24.96 -0.34
C LEU A 766 -24.31 -25.24 -1.81
N SER A 767 -25.55 -25.67 -2.00
CA SER A 767 -26.22 -26.10 -3.23
C SER A 767 -26.16 -25.07 -4.36
N MET A 768 -25.26 -25.28 -5.31
CA MET A 768 -25.53 -25.00 -6.72
C MET A 768 -26.16 -26.28 -7.28
N THR A 769 -27.35 -26.20 -7.87
CA THR A 769 -28.08 -27.36 -8.39
C THR A 769 -27.26 -28.07 -9.47
N THR A 770 -26.65 -29.19 -9.09
CA THR A 770 -25.91 -30.07 -9.98
C THR A 770 -26.81 -30.53 -11.13
N PRO A 771 -26.43 -30.35 -12.41
CA PRO A 771 -27.26 -30.76 -13.52
C PRO A 771 -27.46 -32.28 -13.53
N ARG A 772 -28.66 -32.74 -13.91
CA ARG A 772 -28.96 -34.18 -14.07
C ARG A 772 -28.43 -34.68 -15.41
N CYS A 773 -27.99 -35.94 -15.44
CA CYS A 773 -27.45 -36.58 -16.63
C CYS A 773 -28.52 -36.67 -17.73
N PRO A 774 -28.27 -36.17 -18.96
CA PRO A 774 -29.27 -36.18 -20.03
C PRO A 774 -29.58 -37.59 -20.59
N LYS A 775 -28.80 -38.61 -20.21
CA LYS A 775 -28.98 -40.00 -20.68
C LYS A 775 -29.73 -40.90 -19.71
N CYS A 776 -29.50 -40.75 -18.40
CA CYS A 776 -30.09 -41.64 -17.39
C CYS A 776 -30.72 -40.88 -16.22
N SER A 777 -30.78 -39.54 -16.29
CA SER A 777 -31.30 -38.64 -15.24
C SER A 777 -30.60 -38.74 -13.87
N GLY A 778 -29.53 -39.53 -13.75
CA GLY A 778 -28.72 -39.65 -12.54
C GLY A 778 -27.87 -38.41 -12.27
N ASP A 779 -27.36 -38.27 -11.05
CA ASP A 779 -26.51 -37.15 -10.68
C ASP A 779 -25.24 -37.06 -11.53
N MET A 780 -24.74 -35.84 -11.73
CA MET A 780 -23.47 -35.60 -12.44
C MET A 780 -22.39 -35.17 -11.45
N VAL A 781 -21.16 -35.59 -11.70
CA VAL A 781 -19.98 -35.25 -10.90
C VAL A 781 -18.93 -34.58 -11.79
N LYS A 782 -18.29 -33.53 -11.28
CA LYS A 782 -17.26 -32.78 -12.00
C LYS A 782 -16.03 -33.68 -12.19
N ARG A 783 -15.54 -33.78 -13.43
CA ARG A 783 -14.39 -34.58 -13.84
C ARG A 783 -13.46 -33.75 -14.71
N ILE A 784 -12.17 -34.09 -14.70
CA ILE A 784 -11.15 -33.47 -15.54
C ILE A 784 -10.80 -34.44 -16.66
N ASN A 785 -10.87 -33.97 -17.91
CA ASN A 785 -10.43 -34.77 -19.04
C ASN A 785 -8.89 -34.89 -19.01
N ARG A 786 -8.38 -36.14 -18.95
CA ARG A 786 -6.94 -36.43 -18.82
C ARG A 786 -6.09 -35.87 -19.98
N GLN A 787 -6.67 -35.68 -21.17
CA GLN A 787 -5.90 -35.26 -22.35
C GLN A 787 -5.70 -33.75 -22.43
N ASN A 788 -6.72 -32.95 -22.13
CA ASN A 788 -6.71 -31.50 -22.33
C ASN A 788 -6.90 -30.72 -21.02
N GLN A 789 -7.00 -31.40 -19.89
CA GLN A 789 -7.24 -30.84 -18.55
C GLN A 789 -8.53 -29.99 -18.44
N SER A 790 -9.47 -30.11 -19.39
CA SER A 790 -10.73 -29.37 -19.32
C SER A 790 -11.70 -30.02 -18.32
N GLU A 791 -12.37 -29.19 -17.53
CA GLU A 791 -13.39 -29.65 -16.58
C GLU A 791 -14.74 -29.89 -17.29
N PHE A 792 -15.44 -30.97 -16.93
CA PHE A 792 -16.77 -31.29 -17.44
C PHE A 792 -17.60 -32.01 -16.38
N TRP A 793 -18.92 -31.97 -16.49
CA TRP A 793 -19.83 -32.80 -15.70
C TRP A 793 -19.92 -34.20 -16.33
N GLY A 794 -19.60 -35.26 -15.60
CA GLY A 794 -19.77 -36.65 -16.04
C GLY A 794 -20.77 -37.40 -15.16
N CYS A 795 -21.56 -38.31 -15.72
CA CYS A 795 -22.55 -39.07 -14.95
C CYS A 795 -21.91 -39.85 -13.78
N ALA A 796 -22.55 -39.83 -12.62
CA ALA A 796 -22.14 -40.62 -11.46
C ALA A 796 -22.19 -42.14 -11.75
N ASN A 797 -23.16 -42.57 -12.57
CA ASN A 797 -23.34 -43.98 -12.98
C ASN A 797 -22.43 -44.41 -14.15
N PHE A 798 -21.30 -43.73 -14.38
CA PHE A 798 -20.37 -44.09 -15.46
C PHE A 798 -19.86 -45.54 -15.35
N LYS A 799 -19.62 -46.03 -14.13
CA LYS A 799 -19.21 -47.43 -13.89
C LYS A 799 -20.30 -48.45 -14.26
N ALA A 800 -21.56 -48.04 -14.25
CA ALA A 800 -22.70 -48.85 -14.70
C ALA A 800 -22.98 -48.71 -16.21
N GLY A 801 -22.07 -48.09 -16.98
CA GLY A 801 -22.15 -47.98 -18.44
C GLY A 801 -22.69 -46.65 -18.97
N CYS A 802 -23.20 -45.74 -18.13
CA CYS A 802 -23.74 -44.47 -18.59
C CYS A 802 -22.63 -43.46 -18.99
N ARG A 803 -22.50 -43.17 -20.28
CA ARG A 803 -21.52 -42.20 -20.81
C ARG A 803 -22.09 -40.80 -21.02
N GLY A 804 -23.00 -40.35 -20.17
CA GLY A 804 -23.51 -38.98 -20.22
C GLY A 804 -22.48 -37.98 -19.70
N ALA A 805 -22.23 -36.91 -20.46
CA ALA A 805 -21.33 -35.82 -20.08
C ALA A 805 -21.88 -34.48 -20.59
N ILE A 806 -21.63 -33.40 -19.85
CA ILE A 806 -21.95 -32.01 -20.20
C ILE A 806 -20.68 -31.20 -19.99
N ASN A 807 -20.20 -30.49 -21.02
CA ASN A 807 -19.05 -29.61 -20.86
C ASN A 807 -19.42 -28.42 -19.98
N ILE A 808 -18.54 -28.04 -19.05
CA ILE A 808 -18.70 -26.79 -18.31
C ILE A 808 -18.25 -25.70 -19.27
N PRO A 809 -19.13 -24.77 -19.69
CA PRO A 809 -18.71 -23.67 -20.53
C PRO A 809 -17.65 -22.86 -19.76
N SER A 810 -16.43 -22.84 -20.29
CA SER A 810 -15.40 -21.90 -19.84
C SER A 810 -15.98 -20.51 -20.04
N SER A 811 -16.31 -19.83 -18.95
CA SER A 811 -17.02 -18.54 -18.91
C SER A 811 -16.64 -17.60 -20.06
N ILE A 812 -17.58 -17.40 -21.00
CA ILE A 812 -17.57 -16.28 -21.94
C ILE A 812 -18.03 -15.04 -21.16
N SER A 813 -17.25 -13.97 -21.29
CA SER A 813 -17.54 -12.62 -20.85
C SER A 813 -18.94 -12.18 -21.24
N ALA A 814 -19.73 -11.74 -20.27
CA ALA A 814 -21.02 -11.10 -20.50
C ALA A 814 -20.81 -9.64 -20.92
N GLN A 815 -21.12 -9.32 -22.18
CA GLN A 815 -21.64 -8.02 -22.59
C GLN A 815 -22.62 -8.25 -23.75
N ASP A 816 -23.93 -8.15 -23.46
CA ASP A 816 -24.96 -7.89 -24.46
C ASP A 816 -25.35 -6.40 -24.37
N GLN A 817 -25.38 -5.74 -25.52
CA GLN A 817 -25.92 -4.40 -25.74
C GLN A 817 -27.41 -4.45 -26.11
N PRO A 818 -28.17 -3.35 -25.92
CA PRO A 818 -29.56 -3.26 -26.34
C PRO A 818 -29.73 -2.92 -27.84
N LEU A 819 -30.87 -3.36 -28.36
CA LEU A 819 -31.39 -3.27 -29.73
C LEU A 819 -31.71 -1.84 -30.19
N PHE A 820 -31.24 -1.43 -31.39
CA PHE A 820 -31.94 -0.55 -32.36
C PHE A 820 -31.41 -0.78 -33.80
N PRO A 821 -32.17 -0.40 -34.87
CA PRO A 821 -32.18 -1.17 -36.12
C PRO A 821 -31.38 -0.57 -37.30
N ALA A 822 -30.91 -1.52 -38.12
CA ALA A 822 -30.71 -1.51 -39.57
C ALA A 822 -30.18 -0.22 -40.25
N ALA A 823 -28.86 -0.16 -40.42
CA ALA A 823 -28.22 0.47 -41.58
C ALA A 823 -27.37 -0.58 -42.32
N VAL A 824 -27.63 -0.75 -43.61
CA VAL A 824 -26.94 -1.69 -44.51
C VAL A 824 -25.49 -1.24 -44.68
N VAL A 825 -24.55 -2.02 -44.14
CA VAL A 825 -23.11 -1.86 -44.40
C VAL A 825 -22.58 -3.13 -45.04
N THR A 826 -22.15 -3.01 -46.29
CA THR A 826 -21.44 -4.00 -47.09
C THR A 826 -20.09 -4.33 -46.43
N ARG A 827 -19.84 -5.62 -46.17
CA ARG A 827 -18.55 -6.13 -45.67
C ARG A 827 -17.46 -6.07 -46.75
N PRO A 828 -16.20 -5.73 -46.43
CA PRO A 828 -15.07 -5.92 -47.34
C PRO A 828 -14.74 -7.41 -47.49
N ALA A 829 -14.38 -7.80 -48.71
CA ALA A 829 -13.98 -9.16 -49.09
C ALA A 829 -12.69 -9.61 -48.36
N PRO A 830 -12.51 -10.93 -48.11
CA PRO A 830 -11.28 -11.46 -47.54
C PRO A 830 -10.11 -11.30 -48.52
N THR A 831 -8.99 -10.82 -47.97
CA THR A 831 -7.69 -10.66 -48.61
C THR A 831 -7.28 -11.94 -49.37
N VAL A 832 -7.14 -11.78 -50.68
CA VAL A 832 -6.63 -12.80 -51.60
C VAL A 832 -5.16 -13.05 -51.27
N CYS A 833 -4.82 -14.31 -50.99
CA CYS A 833 -3.42 -14.74 -50.88
C CYS A 833 -2.81 -14.72 -52.28
N GLU A 834 -1.62 -14.13 -52.37
CA GLU A 834 -0.83 -13.97 -53.59
C GLU A 834 -0.58 -15.33 -54.28
N GLU A 835 -0.85 -15.33 -55.58
CA GLU A 835 -1.01 -16.49 -56.44
C GLU A 835 0.37 -17.08 -56.80
N GLN A 836 0.89 -17.99 -55.98
CA GLN A 836 1.96 -18.89 -56.43
C GLN A 836 1.36 -19.95 -57.37
N GLN A 837 1.71 -19.82 -58.65
CA GLN A 837 1.34 -20.70 -59.75
C GLN A 837 1.82 -22.13 -59.52
N VAL A 838 0.94 -22.98 -58.96
CA VAL A 838 1.01 -24.43 -59.10
C VAL A 838 -0.26 -24.84 -59.85
N GLY A 839 -0.11 -25.22 -61.12
CA GLY A 839 -1.17 -25.42 -62.12
C GLY A 839 -2.11 -26.62 -61.90
N THR A 840 -2.56 -26.85 -60.67
CA THR A 840 -3.56 -27.87 -60.34
C THR A 840 -4.89 -27.21 -59.99
N GLU A 841 -5.93 -27.50 -60.77
CA GLU A 841 -7.29 -27.01 -60.50
C GLU A 841 -7.74 -27.37 -59.07
N PRO A 842 -8.45 -26.47 -58.36
CA PRO A 842 -8.90 -26.70 -57.00
C PRO A 842 -9.89 -27.88 -56.95
N PRO A 843 -9.68 -28.87 -56.06
CA PRO A 843 -10.54 -30.04 -55.97
C PRO A 843 -11.93 -29.67 -55.42
N THR A 844 -12.91 -30.55 -55.68
CA THR A 844 -14.23 -30.48 -55.05
C THR A 844 -14.21 -31.07 -53.65
N CYS A 845 -15.08 -30.55 -52.78
CA CYS A 845 -15.18 -30.96 -51.39
C CYS A 845 -15.49 -32.47 -51.28
N PRO A 846 -14.71 -33.24 -50.49
CA PRO A 846 -14.86 -34.70 -50.40
C PRO A 846 -16.14 -35.14 -49.65
N ARG A 847 -16.91 -34.20 -49.07
CA ARG A 847 -18.21 -34.53 -48.47
C ARG A 847 -19.25 -34.66 -49.58
N LEU A 848 -19.78 -35.88 -49.73
CA LEU A 848 -20.78 -36.29 -50.73
C LEU A 848 -21.97 -35.32 -50.89
N HIS A 849 -22.43 -34.69 -49.81
CA HIS A 849 -23.57 -33.76 -49.83
C HIS A 849 -23.20 -32.31 -50.18
N CYS A 850 -21.91 -31.99 -50.31
CA CYS A 850 -21.47 -30.61 -50.53
C CYS A 850 -21.08 -30.36 -52.00
N GLY A 851 -20.14 -31.13 -52.55
CA GLY A 851 -19.66 -31.01 -53.93
C GLY A 851 -19.03 -29.66 -54.34
N GLN A 852 -19.01 -28.65 -53.46
CA GLN A 852 -18.53 -27.30 -53.79
C GLN A 852 -17.01 -27.25 -53.96
N ARG A 853 -16.52 -26.28 -54.75
CA ARG A 853 -15.09 -26.01 -54.92
C ARG A 853 -14.43 -25.65 -53.58
N MET A 854 -13.22 -26.14 -53.39
CA MET A 854 -12.40 -25.84 -52.22
C MET A 854 -11.50 -24.63 -52.46
N VAL A 855 -11.11 -23.95 -51.38
CA VAL A 855 -10.26 -22.75 -51.37
C VAL A 855 -9.02 -23.04 -50.54
N CYS A 856 -7.84 -22.60 -50.99
CA CYS A 856 -6.60 -22.80 -50.24
C CYS A 856 -6.64 -21.94 -48.96
N ARG A 857 -6.34 -22.55 -47.82
CA ARG A 857 -6.30 -21.93 -46.49
C ARG A 857 -5.05 -22.39 -45.76
N THR A 858 -4.55 -21.59 -44.84
CA THR A 858 -3.37 -21.94 -44.03
C THR A 858 -3.82 -22.46 -42.67
N ASN A 859 -3.32 -23.62 -42.25
CA ASN A 859 -3.56 -24.13 -40.91
C ASN A 859 -2.83 -23.23 -39.90
N SER A 860 -3.55 -22.63 -38.95
CA SER A 860 -2.98 -21.70 -37.98
C SER A 860 -1.98 -22.34 -37.02
N THR A 861 -2.06 -23.66 -36.82
CA THR A 861 -1.16 -24.40 -35.91
C THR A 861 0.10 -24.89 -36.60
N SER A 862 0.01 -25.36 -37.85
CA SER A 862 1.15 -25.93 -38.58
C SER A 862 1.75 -25.02 -39.65
N GLY A 863 1.08 -23.92 -40.01
CA GLY A 863 1.49 -23.03 -41.11
C GLY A 863 1.37 -23.65 -42.51
N GLN A 864 0.92 -24.90 -42.63
CA GLN A 864 0.84 -25.61 -43.91
C GLN A 864 -0.46 -25.25 -44.66
N PRO A 865 -0.41 -25.07 -45.98
CA PRO A 865 -1.60 -24.79 -46.79
C PRO A 865 -2.42 -26.08 -47.01
N PHE A 866 -3.74 -25.96 -46.99
CA PHE A 866 -4.69 -27.04 -47.24
C PHE A 866 -5.91 -26.53 -48.00
N TRP A 867 -6.58 -27.39 -48.75
CA TRP A 867 -7.87 -27.09 -49.36
C TRP A 867 -8.96 -27.17 -48.30
N GLY A 868 -9.70 -26.07 -48.07
CA GLY A 868 -10.89 -26.03 -47.22
C GLY A 868 -12.15 -25.72 -48.04
N CYS A 869 -13.28 -26.35 -47.72
CA CYS A 869 -14.53 -26.07 -48.41
C CYS A 869 -14.89 -24.57 -48.38
N SER A 870 -15.32 -24.03 -49.52
CA SER A 870 -15.76 -22.63 -49.64
C SER A 870 -16.93 -22.28 -48.71
N ARG A 871 -17.75 -23.28 -48.32
CA ARG A 871 -18.84 -23.13 -47.34
C ARG A 871 -18.42 -23.27 -45.88
N TYR A 872 -17.14 -23.18 -45.52
CA TYR A 872 -16.77 -23.14 -44.09
C TYR A 872 -17.39 -21.90 -43.40
N PRO A 873 -18.01 -22.01 -42.19
CA PRO A 873 -17.96 -23.15 -41.26
C PRO A 873 -19.05 -24.22 -41.42
N THR A 874 -20.04 -24.03 -42.30
CA THR A 874 -21.17 -24.97 -42.44
C THR A 874 -20.76 -26.29 -43.09
N CYS A 875 -19.73 -26.30 -43.94
CA CYS A 875 -19.08 -27.53 -44.40
C CYS A 875 -17.61 -27.59 -43.95
N LYS A 876 -17.29 -28.58 -43.11
CA LYS A 876 -15.92 -28.81 -42.58
C LYS A 876 -15.07 -29.75 -43.43
N GLY A 877 -15.37 -29.87 -44.73
CA GLY A 877 -14.56 -30.68 -45.65
C GLY A 877 -13.19 -30.03 -45.90
N THR A 878 -12.13 -30.80 -45.76
CA THR A 878 -10.73 -30.37 -45.95
C THR A 878 -9.94 -31.44 -46.70
N LYS A 879 -8.89 -31.06 -47.43
CA LYS A 879 -7.96 -31.94 -48.15
C LYS A 879 -6.57 -31.32 -48.13
N ASN A 880 -5.52 -32.07 -47.80
CA ASN A 880 -4.16 -31.55 -47.78
C ASN A 880 -3.65 -31.33 -49.21
N ILE A 881 -2.81 -30.30 -49.41
CA ILE A 881 -2.15 -30.05 -50.69
C ILE A 881 -0.91 -30.96 -50.72
N GLY A 882 -0.96 -32.03 -51.55
CA GLY A 882 0.16 -32.96 -51.73
C GLY A 882 0.00 -34.37 -51.13
N ALA A 883 -1.23 -34.83 -50.87
CA ALA A 883 -1.53 -36.20 -50.42
C ALA A 883 -2.41 -36.97 -51.43
#